data_AF-A0A1F5AXG5-F1
#
_entry.id   AF-A0A1F5AXG5-F1
#
_cell.length_a   1.000
_cell.length_b   1.000
_cell.length_c   1.000
_cell.angle_alpha   90.00
_cell.angle_beta   90.00
_cell.angle_gamma   90.00
#
_symmetry.space_group_name_H-M   'P 1'
#
loop_
_entity.id
_entity.type
_entity.pdbx_description
1 polymer ?
#
loop_
_entity_poly.entity_id
_entity_poly.type
_entity_poly.pdbx_seq_one_letter_code
_entity_poly.pdbx_strand_id
1 'polypeptide(L)'
;MNQGPEFTLQGPSARAPVVHLGRYHVLTSGRTSVVLDGARGMSVALIGEREDAAGNAGGGLRARLGPGSFQVELNHSGKRLVLDQANDPVGRLEIISQGPTHASARAFFSLCSADGRPCGTGTLDIIVYENRVHLIPSLFVDDLNPAATVVRSGLTLSLPETTGTLEVTGKAVTAKSDTWSVGFGEPSSGFDITLEQSGGRAVKLGWLRNQYPPFMYLREVDQNPETDDLYERWPLWITQRGSPLGWRLNESSGLEIASAKEKPSALSLLWVRGKAAAIPAGGYSVFNAPLVLVFGRTKAEARARWEDFSRPLAPAAESGDFRYYNEIEGVYEVDSRGRSVSLVFDGSKETTGRTPMVRLWNLDGSGAHVFRSDGEPTRFTLMNDGDLIDDPMVFIVKDATGPARSAMVSVDVPAGKKVRLTGEPGPGLQLAYQMHSDLETYEAWSDRCDGAPLFRFHLKELAIYQATYPGARDYAFFKLPLYFMKNGTNPATFMTQVRDFEVRENGPDELLLAIRSVTPGLRGLSSYTCRVPNAPEALSFEVTAEFVPLDDGRRWTSLEYCDLYPFEDVYRRNFHYREVTWLNKDGVFDRVGSGAWSMRFETVEEPGRPGFHSQIAKRQGPGSKVPLPGEGQAWLLGNNAERGNILFRRGRWDVSADVKPVFSLCNAWVDVHNSLGGRTDYSAVERVSFAVDIFPGAVPGRDVLNGYLEREAGAGRVRGIKAARFSPQGEIIGFVVD
;
A
#
# COMPACT_ATOMS: atom_id res chain seq x y z
N MET A 1 23.24 -22.46 -14.34
CA MET A 1 22.25 -21.51 -13.81
C MET A 1 22.69 -20.13 -14.26
N ASN A 2 21.94 -19.49 -15.15
CA ASN A 2 22.17 -18.08 -15.46
C ASN A 2 21.92 -17.29 -14.19
N GLN A 3 22.85 -16.41 -13.83
CA GLN A 3 22.65 -15.41 -12.80
C GLN A 3 21.29 -14.76 -13.06
N GLY A 4 20.36 -14.85 -12.10
CA GLY A 4 19.18 -14.00 -12.15
C GLY A 4 19.68 -12.57 -12.30
N PRO A 5 19.17 -11.77 -13.26
CA PRO A 5 19.63 -10.40 -13.43
C PRO A 5 19.57 -9.70 -12.07
N GLU A 6 20.63 -8.98 -11.72
CA GLU A 6 20.67 -8.17 -10.52
C GLU A 6 19.42 -7.30 -10.49
N PHE A 7 18.49 -7.62 -9.58
CA PHE A 7 17.23 -6.91 -9.47
C PHE A 7 17.52 -5.51 -8.96
N THR A 8 17.70 -4.59 -9.90
CA THR A 8 17.85 -3.16 -9.64
C THR A 8 16.49 -2.54 -9.87
N LEU A 9 15.93 -1.92 -8.83
CA LEU A 9 14.77 -1.05 -8.97
C LEU A 9 15.19 0.15 -9.82
N GLN A 10 14.85 0.13 -11.10
CA GLN A 10 15.09 1.27 -11.97
C GLN A 10 14.19 2.44 -11.58
N GLY A 11 14.76 3.64 -11.57
CA GLY A 11 14.05 4.89 -11.33
C GLY A 11 14.25 5.47 -9.91
N PRO A 12 13.47 6.51 -9.54
CA PRO A 12 13.52 7.09 -8.21
C PRO A 12 13.22 6.05 -7.11
N SER A 13 13.73 6.28 -5.90
CA SER A 13 13.63 5.35 -4.77
C SER A 13 12.19 4.86 -4.54
N ALA A 14 12.00 3.55 -4.52
CA ALA A 14 10.72 2.93 -4.22
C ALA A 14 10.56 2.73 -2.71
N ARG A 15 9.69 3.52 -2.09
CA ARG A 15 9.47 3.57 -0.63
C ARG A 15 8.03 3.33 -0.21
N ALA A 16 7.09 3.26 -1.15
CA ALA A 16 5.73 2.84 -0.82
C ALA A 16 5.75 1.43 -0.21
N PRO A 17 4.86 1.13 0.77
CA PRO A 17 4.77 -0.19 1.36
C PRO A 17 4.58 -1.30 0.32
N VAL A 18 3.81 -1.03 -0.73
CA VAL A 18 3.62 -1.92 -1.88
C VAL A 18 3.93 -1.18 -3.18
N VAL A 19 4.67 -1.83 -4.09
CA VAL A 19 4.95 -1.30 -5.43
C VAL A 19 4.78 -2.39 -6.50
N HIS A 20 4.01 -2.08 -7.54
CA HIS A 20 3.76 -2.96 -8.69
C HIS A 20 4.59 -2.51 -9.91
N LEU A 21 5.58 -3.33 -10.32
CA LEU A 21 6.56 -3.01 -11.36
C LEU A 21 6.55 -4.06 -12.48
N GLY A 22 5.59 -3.92 -13.39
CA GLY A 22 5.39 -4.92 -14.45
C GLY A 22 5.09 -6.27 -13.83
N ARG A 23 5.99 -7.25 -14.03
CA ARG A 23 5.87 -8.58 -13.41
C ARG A 23 6.30 -8.65 -11.95
N TYR A 24 7.00 -7.64 -11.44
CA TYR A 24 7.55 -7.68 -10.08
C TYR A 24 6.64 -6.97 -9.09
N HIS A 25 6.44 -7.60 -7.93
CA HIS A 25 5.70 -7.03 -6.83
C HIS A 25 6.62 -6.87 -5.64
N VAL A 26 6.60 -5.70 -5.04
CA VAL A 26 7.54 -5.28 -4.00
C VAL A 26 6.75 -4.97 -2.74
N LEU A 27 7.05 -5.68 -1.65
CA LEU A 27 6.59 -5.34 -0.31
C LEU A 27 7.75 -4.72 0.47
N THR A 28 7.51 -3.66 1.21
CA THR A 28 8.54 -2.87 1.90
C THR A 28 8.06 -2.41 3.27
N SER A 29 8.94 -2.48 4.27
CA SER A 29 8.80 -1.74 5.52
C SER A 29 10.18 -1.24 5.96
N GLY A 30 10.32 0.08 6.07
CA GLY A 30 11.61 0.75 6.19
C GLY A 30 12.56 0.32 5.07
N ARG A 31 13.65 -0.36 5.43
CA ARG A 31 14.65 -0.85 4.46
C ARG A 31 14.45 -2.30 4.07
N THR A 32 13.58 -3.04 4.73
CA THR A 32 13.37 -4.45 4.47
C THR A 32 12.37 -4.64 3.36
N SER A 33 12.64 -5.58 2.46
CA SER A 33 11.77 -5.83 1.33
C SER A 33 11.72 -7.29 0.90
N VAL A 34 10.56 -7.67 0.37
CA VAL A 34 10.33 -8.90 -0.37
C VAL A 34 9.95 -8.53 -1.80
N VAL A 35 10.55 -9.21 -2.77
CA VAL A 35 10.24 -9.05 -4.20
C VAL A 35 9.72 -10.39 -4.72
N LEU A 36 8.53 -10.36 -5.33
CA LEU A 36 7.89 -11.51 -5.96
C LEU A 36 7.91 -11.36 -7.47
N ASP A 37 8.06 -12.47 -8.19
CA ASP A 37 8.01 -12.53 -9.65
C ASP A 37 6.68 -13.15 -10.12
N GLY A 38 5.76 -12.30 -10.57
CA GLY A 38 4.46 -12.69 -11.10
C GLY A 38 4.53 -13.47 -12.41
N ALA A 39 5.65 -13.43 -13.14
CA ALA A 39 5.84 -14.30 -14.31
C ALA A 39 6.31 -15.72 -13.92
N ARG A 40 6.51 -15.97 -12.61
CA ARG A 40 7.00 -17.22 -12.05
C ARG A 40 6.17 -17.61 -10.83
N GLY A 41 4.84 -17.63 -10.97
CA GLY A 41 3.91 -18.07 -9.92
C GLY A 41 4.02 -17.31 -8.60
N MET A 42 4.37 -16.01 -8.64
CA MET A 42 4.65 -15.21 -7.44
C MET A 42 5.77 -15.79 -6.55
N SER A 43 6.73 -16.49 -7.16
CA SER A 43 7.92 -16.99 -6.47
C SER A 43 8.80 -15.84 -5.98
N VAL A 44 9.59 -16.10 -4.94
CA VAL A 44 10.50 -15.13 -4.36
C VAL A 44 11.59 -14.81 -5.39
N ALA A 45 11.70 -13.56 -5.79
CA ALA A 45 12.83 -13.05 -6.57
C ALA A 45 13.98 -12.61 -5.66
N LEU A 46 13.64 -11.98 -4.53
CA LEU A 46 14.59 -11.42 -3.57
C LEU A 46 13.93 -11.22 -2.21
N ILE A 47 14.67 -11.45 -1.13
CA ILE A 47 14.33 -10.95 0.21
C ILE A 47 15.57 -10.27 0.79
N GLY A 48 15.46 -9.06 1.31
CA GLY A 48 16.62 -8.42 1.94
C GLY A 48 16.44 -6.97 2.34
N GLU A 49 17.55 -6.35 2.74
CA GLU A 49 17.62 -4.91 3.01
C GLU A 49 18.04 -4.12 1.76
N ARG A 50 17.30 -3.05 1.46
CA ARG A 50 17.62 -2.06 0.42
C ARG A 50 18.61 -1.02 0.92
N GLU A 51 19.31 -0.40 -0.02
CA GLU A 51 20.00 0.86 0.24
C GLU A 51 19.09 2.06 0.01
N ASP A 52 19.25 3.07 0.86
CA ASP A 52 18.65 4.37 0.63
C ASP A 52 19.31 4.96 -0.62
N ALA A 53 18.59 4.99 -1.74
CA ALA A 53 19.00 5.71 -2.93
C ALA A 53 18.86 7.22 -2.69
N ALA A 54 19.71 7.78 -1.83
CA ALA A 54 20.03 9.20 -1.88
C ALA A 54 20.97 9.41 -3.08
N GLY A 55 20.40 9.49 -4.28
CA GLY A 55 21.02 10.16 -5.43
C GLY A 55 22.19 9.49 -6.17
N ASN A 56 22.71 8.33 -5.76
CA ASN A 56 23.80 7.65 -6.50
C ASN A 56 23.42 6.23 -6.93
N ALA A 57 23.53 5.96 -8.23
CA ALA A 57 23.23 4.69 -8.90
C ALA A 57 24.24 3.55 -8.60
N GLY A 58 24.77 3.48 -7.38
CA GLY A 58 25.80 2.52 -6.98
C GLY A 58 25.59 1.89 -5.60
N GLY A 59 24.37 1.95 -5.06
CA GLY A 59 24.08 1.38 -3.75
C GLY A 59 23.93 -0.14 -3.80
N GLY A 60 24.99 -0.88 -3.47
CA GLY A 60 25.01 -2.35 -3.51
C GLY A 60 24.02 -2.98 -2.51
N LEU A 61 23.27 -3.98 -2.96
CA LEU A 61 22.31 -4.71 -2.13
C LEU A 61 22.96 -5.26 -0.83
N ARG A 62 22.30 -5.08 0.32
CA ARG A 62 22.73 -5.59 1.64
C ARG A 62 22.21 -7.02 1.87
N ALA A 63 22.35 -7.52 3.10
CA ALA A 63 21.93 -8.85 3.55
C ALA A 63 20.71 -9.37 2.78
N ARG A 64 20.90 -10.37 1.90
CA ARG A 64 19.87 -10.82 0.95
C ARG A 64 19.82 -12.32 0.75
N LEU A 65 18.63 -12.81 0.43
CA LEU A 65 18.40 -14.14 -0.12
C LEU A 65 17.96 -14.00 -1.57
N GLY A 66 18.52 -14.86 -2.42
CA GLY A 66 18.28 -14.87 -3.86
C GLY A 66 16.94 -15.51 -4.21
N PRO A 67 16.71 -15.74 -5.51
CA PRO A 67 15.43 -16.27 -5.97
C PRO A 67 15.18 -17.66 -5.36
N GLY A 68 13.90 -17.93 -5.09
CA GLY A 68 13.47 -19.21 -4.57
C GLY A 68 11.98 -19.47 -4.78
N SER A 69 11.63 -20.74 -4.69
CA SER A 69 10.28 -21.22 -4.97
C SER A 69 9.98 -22.49 -4.16
N PHE A 70 8.69 -22.79 -4.01
CA PHE A 70 8.25 -24.07 -3.49
C PHE A 70 8.37 -25.16 -4.56
N GLN A 71 9.01 -26.26 -4.19
CA GLN A 71 9.30 -27.37 -5.09
C GLN A 71 8.82 -28.67 -4.48
N VAL A 72 8.20 -29.51 -5.31
CA VAL A 72 7.71 -30.84 -4.94
C VAL A 72 8.20 -31.84 -5.98
N GLU A 73 8.77 -32.94 -5.52
CA GLU A 73 9.08 -34.09 -6.36
C GLU A 73 8.12 -35.23 -6.00
N LEU A 74 7.41 -35.72 -7.01
CA LEU A 74 6.51 -36.86 -6.92
C LEU A 74 7.20 -38.09 -7.51
N ASN A 75 6.99 -39.25 -6.88
CA ASN A 75 7.19 -40.54 -7.51
C ASN A 75 5.84 -41.06 -8.00
N HIS A 76 5.68 -41.10 -9.32
CA HIS A 76 4.47 -41.51 -10.03
C HIS A 76 4.76 -42.82 -10.77
N SER A 77 4.37 -43.96 -10.18
CA SER A 77 4.58 -45.29 -10.75
C SER A 77 6.04 -45.57 -11.17
N GLY A 78 7.00 -45.13 -10.35
CA GLY A 78 8.44 -45.31 -10.59
C GLY A 78 9.11 -44.20 -11.42
N LYS A 79 8.35 -43.21 -11.90
CA LYS A 79 8.87 -42.02 -12.60
C LYS A 79 8.88 -40.81 -11.67
N ARG A 80 9.93 -40.00 -11.73
CA ARG A 80 10.02 -38.72 -11.00
C ARG A 80 9.36 -37.61 -11.79
N LEU A 81 8.45 -36.88 -11.16
CA LEU A 81 7.84 -35.67 -11.67
C LEU A 81 8.21 -34.52 -10.75
N VAL A 82 8.79 -33.46 -11.30
CA VAL A 82 9.16 -32.25 -10.55
C VAL A 82 8.10 -31.19 -10.80
N LEU A 83 7.56 -30.66 -9.71
CA LEU A 83 6.63 -29.55 -9.67
C LEU A 83 7.33 -28.35 -9.04
N ASP A 84 7.07 -27.17 -9.58
CA ASP A 84 7.64 -25.92 -9.09
C ASP A 84 6.58 -24.82 -9.16
N GLN A 85 6.43 -24.06 -8.07
CA GLN A 85 5.64 -22.83 -8.07
C GLN A 85 6.06 -21.90 -9.22
N ALA A 86 7.36 -21.83 -9.53
CA ALA A 86 7.89 -20.96 -10.56
C ALA A 86 7.39 -21.28 -11.99
N ASN A 87 6.77 -22.46 -12.19
CA ASN A 87 6.16 -22.85 -13.46
C ASN A 87 4.69 -22.41 -13.59
N ASP A 88 4.10 -21.84 -12.55
CA ASP A 88 2.72 -21.35 -12.61
C ASP A 88 2.62 -20.02 -13.39
N PRO A 89 1.90 -19.98 -14.53
CA PRO A 89 1.76 -18.77 -15.32
C PRO A 89 0.70 -17.80 -14.78
N VAL A 90 -0.12 -18.22 -13.80
CA VAL A 90 -1.30 -17.45 -13.35
C VAL A 90 -1.31 -17.18 -11.84
N GLY A 91 -0.13 -17.14 -11.22
CA GLY A 91 0.00 -16.78 -9.81
C GLY A 91 -0.63 -15.40 -9.52
N ARG A 92 -1.32 -15.29 -8.39
CA ARG A 92 -2.04 -14.06 -7.97
C ARG A 92 -1.43 -13.50 -6.69
N LEU A 93 -1.42 -12.18 -6.57
CA LEU A 93 -1.07 -11.48 -5.34
C LEU A 93 -2.29 -10.70 -4.84
N GLU A 94 -2.61 -10.88 -3.57
CA GLU A 94 -3.62 -10.11 -2.85
C GLU A 94 -2.94 -9.33 -1.72
N ILE A 95 -3.15 -8.02 -1.67
CA ILE A 95 -2.58 -7.19 -0.60
C ILE A 95 -3.53 -7.22 0.59
N ILE A 96 -3.10 -7.82 1.69
CA ILE A 96 -3.90 -7.97 2.91
C ILE A 96 -3.99 -6.63 3.63
N SER A 97 -2.83 -6.01 3.92
CA SER A 97 -2.74 -4.72 4.60
C SER A 97 -1.44 -4.00 4.30
N GLN A 98 -1.45 -2.67 4.38
CA GLN A 98 -0.26 -1.86 4.19
C GLN A 98 -0.35 -0.51 4.92
N GLY A 99 0.80 0.02 5.30
CA GLY A 99 0.94 1.36 5.86
C GLY A 99 2.38 1.64 6.34
N PRO A 100 2.60 2.68 7.14
CA PRO A 100 3.95 3.10 7.55
C PRO A 100 4.70 2.09 8.42
N THR A 101 4.00 1.13 9.03
CA THR A 101 4.60 0.15 9.95
C THR A 101 4.89 -1.20 9.29
N HIS A 102 4.16 -1.56 8.23
CA HIS A 102 4.22 -2.89 7.63
C HIS A 102 3.62 -2.93 6.22
N ALA A 103 3.93 -4.01 5.51
CA ALA A 103 3.19 -4.46 4.33
C ALA A 103 2.93 -5.96 4.45
N SER A 104 1.72 -6.41 4.13
CA SER A 104 1.38 -7.83 4.07
C SER A 104 0.57 -8.19 2.82
N ALA A 105 0.83 -9.39 2.32
CA ALA A 105 0.14 -9.91 1.15
C ALA A 105 0.09 -11.44 1.17
N ARG A 106 -0.83 -11.99 0.38
CA ARG A 106 -0.98 -13.42 0.11
C ARG A 106 -0.70 -13.69 -1.35
N ALA A 107 0.30 -14.51 -1.62
CA ALA A 107 0.54 -15.06 -2.94
C ALA A 107 -0.21 -16.38 -3.08
N PHE A 108 -0.96 -16.53 -4.18
CA PHE A 108 -1.65 -17.77 -4.58
C PHE A 108 -0.95 -18.35 -5.79
N PHE A 109 -0.74 -19.66 -5.80
CA PHE A 109 -0.08 -20.33 -6.91
C PHE A 109 -0.51 -21.80 -7.05
N SER A 110 -0.29 -22.33 -8.25
CA SER A 110 -0.35 -23.76 -8.54
C SER A 110 1.05 -24.39 -8.46
N LEU A 111 1.11 -25.66 -8.07
CA LEU A 111 2.33 -26.46 -8.21
C LEU A 111 2.31 -27.16 -9.56
N CYS A 112 3.11 -26.65 -10.49
CA CYS A 112 3.06 -27.07 -11.89
C CYS A 112 4.33 -27.80 -12.31
N SER A 113 4.18 -28.85 -13.13
CA SER A 113 5.29 -29.42 -13.87
C SER A 113 5.80 -28.46 -14.95
N ALA A 114 6.96 -28.77 -15.54
CA ALA A 114 7.61 -27.90 -16.53
C ALA A 114 6.78 -27.65 -17.81
N ASP A 115 5.82 -28.53 -18.11
CA ASP A 115 4.85 -28.36 -19.20
C ASP A 115 3.59 -27.58 -18.79
N GLY A 116 3.54 -27.07 -17.55
CA GLY A 116 2.45 -26.24 -17.03
C GLY A 116 1.27 -27.02 -16.45
N ARG A 117 1.35 -28.34 -16.31
CA ARG A 117 0.26 -29.14 -15.72
C ARG A 117 0.22 -28.94 -14.18
N PRO A 118 -0.92 -28.50 -13.60
CA PRO A 118 -1.07 -28.39 -12.16
C PRO A 118 -1.26 -29.75 -11.50
N CYS A 119 -0.64 -29.97 -10.35
CA CYS A 119 -0.73 -31.20 -9.53
C CYS A 119 -0.86 -30.87 -8.03
N GLY A 120 -1.23 -29.63 -7.73
CA GLY A 120 -1.31 -29.08 -6.38
C GLY A 120 -1.51 -27.58 -6.41
N THR A 121 -1.80 -27.01 -5.23
CA THR A 121 -1.97 -25.57 -5.02
C THR A 121 -1.21 -25.12 -3.79
N GLY A 122 -0.97 -23.83 -3.66
CA GLY A 122 -0.36 -23.28 -2.46
C GLY A 122 -0.64 -21.80 -2.27
N THR A 123 -0.45 -21.38 -1.03
CA THR A 123 -0.46 -19.98 -0.62
C THR A 123 0.83 -19.66 0.11
N LEU A 124 1.27 -18.41 0.01
CA LEU A 124 2.35 -17.86 0.81
C LEU A 124 1.90 -16.51 1.37
N ASP A 125 1.63 -16.48 2.67
CA ASP A 125 1.40 -15.23 3.38
C ASP A 125 2.76 -14.61 3.73
N ILE A 126 2.88 -13.32 3.47
CA ILE A 126 4.10 -12.55 3.59
C ILE A 126 3.81 -11.34 4.44
N ILE A 127 4.60 -11.13 5.49
CA ILE A 127 4.50 -9.94 6.33
C ILE A 127 5.88 -9.32 6.44
N VAL A 128 5.98 -8.06 6.05
CA VAL A 128 7.22 -7.30 6.05
C VAL A 128 7.14 -6.23 7.14
N TYR A 129 7.99 -6.36 8.15
CA TYR A 129 8.27 -5.34 9.14
C TYR A 129 9.68 -4.78 8.92
N GLU A 130 10.00 -3.70 9.62
CA GLU A 130 11.36 -3.20 9.64
C GLU A 130 12.30 -4.28 10.21
N ASN A 131 13.31 -4.67 9.43
CA ASN A 131 14.32 -5.68 9.76
C ASN A 131 13.83 -7.12 9.92
N ARG A 132 12.54 -7.42 9.66
CA ARG A 132 11.97 -8.75 9.85
C ARG A 132 10.94 -9.10 8.78
N VAL A 133 11.01 -10.32 8.26
CA VAL A 133 10.04 -10.88 7.31
C VAL A 133 9.49 -12.17 7.88
N HIS A 134 8.18 -12.35 7.82
CA HIS A 134 7.51 -13.61 8.07
C HIS A 134 7.00 -14.18 6.76
N LEU A 135 7.29 -15.46 6.53
CA LEU A 135 6.82 -16.26 5.41
C LEU A 135 6.02 -17.43 5.99
N ILE A 136 4.78 -17.55 5.57
CA ILE A 136 3.84 -18.53 6.13
C ILE A 136 3.27 -19.34 4.96
N PRO A 137 4.03 -20.31 4.43
CA PRO A 137 3.57 -21.16 3.35
C PRO A 137 2.56 -22.23 3.77
N SER A 138 1.66 -22.51 2.84
CA SER A 138 0.75 -23.65 2.83
C SER A 138 0.73 -24.29 1.45
N LEU A 139 1.06 -25.59 1.36
CA LEU A 139 1.04 -26.36 0.12
C LEU A 139 0.09 -27.55 0.23
N PHE A 140 -0.67 -27.77 -0.83
CA PHE A 140 -1.59 -28.89 -1.01
C PHE A 140 -1.18 -29.64 -2.26
N VAL A 141 -0.95 -30.94 -2.11
CA VAL A 141 -0.59 -31.82 -3.23
C VAL A 141 -1.68 -32.86 -3.38
N ASP A 142 -2.41 -32.79 -4.48
CA ASP A 142 -3.57 -33.60 -4.84
C ASP A 142 -3.36 -34.25 -6.22
N ASP A 143 -2.36 -35.13 -6.32
CA ASP A 143 -2.21 -35.98 -7.52
C ASP A 143 -3.36 -36.99 -7.58
N LEU A 144 -4.08 -37.02 -8.69
CA LEU A 144 -5.21 -37.93 -8.95
C LEU A 144 -4.78 -39.41 -9.01
N ASN A 145 -3.48 -39.72 -9.09
CA ASN A 145 -3.00 -41.08 -9.00
C ASN A 145 -2.82 -41.54 -7.54
N PRO A 146 -3.62 -42.51 -7.05
CA PRO A 146 -3.53 -43.00 -5.67
C PRO A 146 -2.21 -43.72 -5.35
N ALA A 147 -1.36 -44.02 -6.34
CA ALA A 147 -0.02 -44.57 -6.14
C ALA A 147 1.09 -43.49 -6.06
N ALA A 148 0.76 -42.22 -6.26
CA ALA A 148 1.72 -41.13 -6.20
C ALA A 148 2.18 -40.88 -4.76
N THR A 149 3.47 -40.62 -4.59
CA THR A 149 4.05 -40.26 -3.29
C THR A 149 4.94 -39.04 -3.41
N VAL A 150 4.93 -38.17 -2.40
CA VAL A 150 5.82 -37.03 -2.30
C VAL A 150 7.16 -37.51 -1.76
N VAL A 151 8.21 -37.41 -2.56
CA VAL A 151 9.56 -37.90 -2.22
C VAL A 151 10.53 -36.77 -1.86
N ARG A 152 10.18 -35.54 -2.26
CA ARG A 152 10.84 -34.31 -1.83
C ARG A 152 9.83 -33.17 -1.82
N SER A 153 9.82 -32.32 -0.80
CA SER A 153 8.96 -31.13 -0.76
C SER A 153 9.59 -30.07 0.13
N GLY A 154 9.61 -28.81 -0.31
CA GLY A 154 10.16 -27.72 0.48
C GLY A 154 10.29 -26.40 -0.24
N LEU A 155 10.86 -25.43 0.48
CA LEU A 155 11.27 -24.13 -0.05
C LEU A 155 12.76 -24.14 -0.36
N THR A 156 13.14 -23.85 -1.59
CA THR A 156 14.54 -23.69 -1.99
C THR A 156 14.84 -22.22 -2.27
N LEU A 157 15.86 -21.67 -1.62
CA LEU A 157 16.33 -20.29 -1.77
C LEU A 157 17.79 -20.29 -2.26
N SER A 158 18.08 -19.49 -3.28
CA SER A 158 19.45 -19.28 -3.73
C SER A 158 20.21 -18.39 -2.73
N LEU A 159 21.49 -18.69 -2.50
CA LEU A 159 22.37 -17.88 -1.66
C LEU A 159 23.26 -17.01 -2.55
N PRO A 160 23.48 -15.72 -2.21
CA PRO A 160 24.40 -14.88 -2.98
C PRO A 160 25.84 -15.37 -2.82
N GLU A 161 26.67 -15.18 -3.84
CA GLU A 161 28.11 -15.56 -3.81
C GLU A 161 28.91 -14.89 -2.68
N THR A 162 28.36 -13.81 -2.13
CA THR A 162 28.88 -13.08 -0.97
C THR A 162 28.67 -13.80 0.35
N THR A 163 27.90 -14.89 0.39
CA THR A 163 27.69 -15.71 1.59
C THR A 163 28.98 -16.46 1.93
N GLY A 164 29.60 -16.09 3.04
CA GLY A 164 30.87 -16.64 3.49
C GLY A 164 30.70 -17.76 4.49
N THR A 165 30.11 -17.44 5.65
CA THR A 165 29.96 -18.36 6.78
C THR A 165 28.49 -18.68 7.00
N LEU A 166 28.20 -19.95 7.28
CA LEU A 166 26.87 -20.42 7.64
C LEU A 166 26.94 -21.14 8.97
N GLU A 167 26.05 -20.78 9.89
CA GLU A 167 25.86 -21.48 11.16
C GLU A 167 24.45 -22.05 11.24
N VAL A 168 24.33 -23.31 11.63
CA VAL A 168 23.04 -23.95 11.91
C VAL A 168 22.96 -24.22 13.39
N THR A 169 21.96 -23.66 14.08
CA THR A 169 21.79 -23.78 15.53
C THR A 169 23.07 -23.42 16.30
N GLY A 170 23.76 -22.37 15.85
CA GLY A 170 25.02 -21.88 16.42
C GLY A 170 26.28 -22.70 16.09
N LYS A 171 26.19 -23.74 15.24
CA LYS A 171 27.34 -24.54 14.81
C LYS A 171 27.73 -24.19 13.39
N ALA A 172 29.00 -23.83 13.18
CA ALA A 172 29.53 -23.55 11.85
C ALA A 172 29.44 -24.79 10.95
N VAL A 173 28.94 -24.60 9.72
CA VAL A 173 28.88 -25.62 8.69
C VAL A 173 30.03 -25.41 7.73
N THR A 174 30.84 -26.44 7.53
CA THR A 174 31.91 -26.45 6.52
C THR A 174 31.43 -27.23 5.30
N ALA A 175 31.34 -26.56 4.16
CA ALA A 175 31.01 -27.17 2.87
C ALA A 175 32.18 -28.03 2.36
N LYS A 176 32.33 -29.25 2.89
CA LYS A 176 33.35 -30.22 2.44
C LYS A 176 32.86 -31.12 1.28
N SER A 177 31.55 -31.12 1.02
CA SER A 177 30.87 -31.91 -0.01
C SER A 177 29.92 -31.01 -0.81
N ASP A 178 29.50 -31.48 -1.99
CA ASP A 178 28.55 -30.76 -2.85
C ASP A 178 27.23 -30.45 -2.14
N THR A 179 26.84 -31.31 -1.18
CA THR A 179 25.64 -31.12 -0.34
C THR A 179 25.93 -31.45 1.12
N TRP A 180 25.45 -30.62 2.04
CA TRP A 180 25.41 -30.87 3.48
C TRP A 180 23.95 -30.90 3.95
N SER A 181 23.62 -31.69 4.98
CA SER A 181 22.25 -31.78 5.46
C SER A 181 22.12 -32.09 6.95
N VAL A 182 21.02 -31.66 7.57
CA VAL A 182 20.71 -31.92 8.99
C VAL A 182 19.20 -32.03 9.18
N GLY A 183 18.74 -32.86 10.13
CA GLY A 183 17.33 -32.91 10.52
C GLY A 183 16.94 -31.73 11.42
N PHE A 184 15.65 -31.42 11.50
CA PHE A 184 15.17 -30.28 12.30
C PHE A 184 15.10 -30.51 13.82
N GLY A 185 15.29 -31.74 14.30
CA GLY A 185 15.28 -32.06 15.73
C GLY A 185 13.89 -32.39 16.27
N GLU A 186 13.61 -32.04 17.53
CA GLU A 186 12.39 -32.43 18.26
C GLU A 186 11.19 -31.48 18.00
N PRO A 187 9.91 -31.87 18.18
CA PRO A 187 8.78 -31.05 17.74
C PRO A 187 8.67 -29.70 18.48
N SER A 188 9.12 -29.65 19.73
CA SER A 188 9.13 -28.43 20.55
C SER A 188 10.40 -27.59 20.41
N SER A 189 11.42 -28.03 19.67
CA SER A 189 12.65 -27.26 19.51
C SER A 189 12.51 -26.18 18.43
N GLY A 190 13.06 -25.00 18.71
CA GLY A 190 13.33 -24.01 17.67
C GLY A 190 14.48 -24.45 16.77
N PHE A 191 14.54 -23.85 15.58
CA PHE A 191 15.61 -24.06 14.62
C PHE A 191 15.98 -22.72 14.00
N ASP A 192 17.27 -22.48 13.83
CA ASP A 192 17.75 -21.25 13.22
C ASP A 192 19.02 -21.48 12.40
N ILE A 193 19.18 -20.64 11.38
CA ILE A 193 20.34 -20.58 10.51
C ILE A 193 20.82 -19.13 10.51
N THR A 194 22.11 -18.92 10.69
CA THR A 194 22.73 -17.60 10.54
C THR A 194 23.64 -17.61 9.32
N LEU A 195 23.36 -16.73 8.37
CA LEU A 195 24.08 -16.54 7.12
C LEU A 195 24.87 -15.24 7.21
N GLU A 196 26.19 -15.33 7.22
CA GLU A 196 27.07 -14.18 7.19
C GLU A 196 27.49 -13.88 5.74
N GLN A 197 27.33 -12.63 5.34
CA GLN A 197 27.61 -12.11 4.02
C GLN A 197 28.73 -11.08 4.08
N SER A 198 29.28 -10.74 2.90
CA SER A 198 30.34 -9.74 2.79
C SER A 198 30.02 -8.44 3.54
N GLY A 199 31.06 -7.83 4.13
CA GLY A 199 30.91 -6.63 4.95
C GLY A 199 30.29 -6.85 6.34
N GLY A 200 30.25 -8.10 6.82
CA GLY A 200 29.78 -8.49 8.16
C GLY A 200 28.25 -8.53 8.29
N ARG A 201 27.52 -8.30 7.19
CA ARG A 201 26.05 -8.34 7.13
C ARG A 201 25.56 -9.75 7.42
N ALA A 202 24.40 -9.88 8.07
CA ALA A 202 23.86 -11.19 8.39
C ALA A 202 22.35 -11.29 8.19
N VAL A 203 21.92 -12.48 7.77
CA VAL A 203 20.52 -12.91 7.79
C VAL A 203 20.42 -14.07 8.76
N LYS A 204 19.50 -13.99 9.70
CA LYS A 204 19.12 -15.12 10.55
C LYS A 204 17.72 -15.56 10.17
N LEU A 205 17.51 -16.85 9.94
CA LEU A 205 16.19 -17.37 9.59
C LEU A 205 15.86 -18.66 10.33
N GLY A 206 14.58 -18.92 10.58
CA GLY A 206 14.16 -20.10 11.31
C GLY A 206 12.74 -20.01 11.87
N TRP A 207 12.48 -20.75 12.93
CA TRP A 207 11.22 -20.74 13.67
C TRP A 207 11.43 -21.08 15.14
N LEU A 208 10.43 -20.79 15.97
CA LEU A 208 10.51 -21.04 17.41
C LEU A 208 10.08 -22.45 17.80
N ARG A 209 9.19 -23.09 17.02
CA ARG A 209 8.71 -24.46 17.25
C ARG A 209 8.65 -25.24 15.94
N ASN A 210 9.13 -26.47 15.97
CA ASN A 210 9.07 -27.38 14.82
C ASN A 210 7.66 -27.87 14.52
N GLN A 211 6.79 -27.93 15.53
CA GLN A 211 5.39 -28.27 15.42
C GLN A 211 4.57 -27.40 16.37
N TYR A 212 3.51 -26.79 15.84
CA TYR A 212 2.63 -25.91 16.57
C TYR A 212 1.37 -26.67 17.05
N PRO A 213 0.87 -26.37 18.26
CA PRO A 213 -0.43 -26.83 18.73
C PRO A 213 -1.55 -26.64 17.70
N PRO A 214 -2.55 -27.55 17.68
CA PRO A 214 -3.72 -27.42 16.81
C PRO A 214 -4.53 -26.13 17.06
N PHE A 215 -4.51 -25.63 18.30
CA PHE A 215 -5.11 -24.37 18.71
C PHE A 215 -4.00 -23.32 18.81
N MET A 216 -3.95 -22.41 17.84
CA MET A 216 -2.82 -21.49 17.67
C MET A 216 -3.00 -20.18 18.43
N TYR A 217 -2.75 -20.24 19.73
CA TYR A 217 -2.46 -19.06 20.54
C TYR A 217 -1.21 -19.36 21.34
N LEU A 218 -0.09 -18.76 20.94
CA LEU A 218 1.21 -19.35 21.20
C LEU A 218 2.07 -18.49 22.09
N ARG A 219 2.59 -19.14 23.12
CA ARG A 219 3.33 -18.59 24.26
C ARG A 219 2.38 -17.81 25.16
N GLU A 220 1.71 -18.58 26.02
CA GLU A 220 1.01 -18.05 27.19
C GLU A 220 1.99 -17.18 27.96
N VAL A 221 1.72 -15.88 27.96
CA VAL A 221 2.39 -14.94 28.84
C VAL A 221 1.57 -14.77 30.13
N ASP A 222 0.27 -15.12 30.14
CA ASP A 222 -0.50 -15.13 31.40
C ASP A 222 -1.82 -15.94 31.48
N GLN A 223 -2.44 -16.49 30.41
CA GLN A 223 -3.74 -17.20 30.52
C GLN A 223 -3.98 -18.33 29.49
N ASN A 224 -4.91 -19.25 29.84
CA ASN A 224 -5.37 -20.38 29.01
C ASN A 224 -6.27 -19.87 27.84
N PRO A 225 -5.80 -19.96 26.58
CA PRO A 225 -6.55 -19.49 25.42
C PRO A 225 -7.77 -20.35 25.04
N GLU A 226 -7.98 -21.49 25.70
CA GLU A 226 -9.14 -22.38 25.48
C GLU A 226 -10.46 -21.83 26.06
N THR A 227 -10.41 -20.75 26.85
CA THR A 227 -11.57 -20.20 27.59
C THR A 227 -12.07 -18.85 27.08
N ASP A 228 -11.42 -18.28 26.08
CA ASP A 228 -11.69 -16.91 25.61
C ASP A 228 -12.60 -16.94 24.37
N ASP A 229 -13.50 -15.96 24.25
CA ASP A 229 -14.43 -15.70 23.14
C ASP A 229 -13.68 -15.29 21.84
N LEU A 230 -12.60 -15.99 21.48
CA LEU A 230 -11.74 -15.76 20.32
C LEU A 230 -12.42 -16.10 18.96
N TYR A 231 -13.73 -16.35 18.98
CA TYR A 231 -14.56 -16.38 17.78
C TYR A 231 -14.93 -14.97 17.26
N GLU A 232 -14.53 -13.90 17.95
CA GLU A 232 -14.81 -12.53 17.49
C GLU A 232 -14.03 -12.12 16.22
N ARG A 233 -12.88 -12.74 15.92
CA ARG A 233 -12.11 -12.49 14.68
C ARG A 233 -11.50 -13.77 14.12
N TRP A 234 -11.53 -13.91 12.79
CA TRP A 234 -11.02 -15.11 12.12
C TRP A 234 -9.51 -15.26 12.34
N PRO A 235 -9.04 -16.44 12.80
CA PRO A 235 -7.61 -16.67 13.00
C PRO A 235 -6.89 -16.76 11.65
N LEU A 236 -5.56 -16.61 11.66
CA LEU A 236 -4.72 -16.65 10.44
C LEU A 236 -5.13 -17.80 9.52
N TRP A 237 -5.11 -17.58 8.21
CA TRP A 237 -5.47 -18.61 7.24
C TRP A 237 -4.79 -19.97 7.47
N ILE A 238 -3.50 -19.97 7.83
CA ILE A 238 -2.75 -21.21 8.09
C ILE A 238 -3.35 -22.03 9.25
N THR A 239 -4.10 -21.39 10.15
CA THR A 239 -4.80 -22.05 11.26
C THR A 239 -6.08 -22.76 10.86
N GLN A 240 -6.66 -22.34 9.76
CA GLN A 240 -7.88 -22.90 9.22
C GLN A 240 -7.60 -24.15 8.36
N ARG A 241 -6.36 -24.32 7.89
CA ARG A 241 -6.00 -25.38 6.95
C ARG A 241 -4.96 -26.38 7.46
N GLY A 242 -5.40 -27.24 8.35
CA GLY A 242 -4.84 -28.59 8.50
C GLY A 242 -3.58 -28.69 9.35
N SER A 243 -3.66 -29.57 10.34
CA SER A 243 -2.52 -30.09 11.09
C SER A 243 -1.79 -31.16 10.27
N PRO A 244 -0.45 -31.27 10.40
CA PRO A 244 0.40 -30.52 11.33
C PRO A 244 0.93 -29.21 10.75
N LEU A 245 0.93 -28.17 11.58
CA LEU A 245 1.66 -26.93 11.31
C LEU A 245 3.09 -27.09 11.83
N GLY A 246 4.07 -27.12 10.92
CA GLY A 246 5.46 -27.31 11.30
C GLY A 246 6.36 -27.81 10.18
N TRP A 247 7.66 -27.51 10.29
CA TRP A 247 8.66 -28.01 9.35
C TRP A 247 8.97 -29.50 9.54
N ARG A 248 8.75 -30.04 10.75
CA ARG A 248 8.92 -31.47 11.03
C ARG A 248 7.61 -32.22 10.80
N LEU A 249 7.47 -32.83 9.63
CA LEU A 249 6.40 -33.80 9.36
C LEU A 249 6.80 -35.22 9.78
N ASN A 250 8.06 -35.58 9.55
CA ASN A 250 8.60 -36.89 9.90
C ASN A 250 10.12 -36.81 10.10
N GLU A 251 10.76 -37.94 10.37
CA GLU A 251 12.21 -38.04 10.61
C GLU A 251 13.07 -37.63 9.40
N SER A 252 12.50 -37.59 8.19
CA SER A 252 13.23 -37.17 7.00
C SER A 252 13.27 -35.65 6.83
N SER A 253 12.36 -34.91 7.47
CA SER A 253 12.33 -33.45 7.39
C SER A 253 13.68 -32.84 7.83
N GLY A 254 14.16 -31.84 7.11
CA GLY A 254 15.45 -31.27 7.40
C GLY A 254 15.90 -30.17 6.47
N LEU A 255 17.06 -29.62 6.81
CA LEU A 255 17.76 -28.63 6.01
C LEU A 255 18.74 -29.32 5.08
N GLU A 256 18.83 -28.84 3.84
CA GLU A 256 19.91 -29.13 2.91
C GLU A 256 20.59 -27.83 2.45
N ILE A 257 21.91 -27.88 2.34
CA ILE A 257 22.75 -26.79 1.85
C ILE A 257 23.54 -27.33 0.67
N ALA A 258 23.30 -26.76 -0.50
CA ALA A 258 24.11 -27.04 -1.68
C ALA A 258 25.30 -26.08 -1.71
N SER A 259 26.43 -26.59 -2.19
CA SER A 259 27.67 -25.84 -2.31
C SER A 259 28.18 -25.84 -3.74
N ALA A 260 28.69 -24.70 -4.20
CA ALA A 260 29.35 -24.55 -5.48
C ALA A 260 30.72 -23.92 -5.26
N LYS A 261 31.79 -24.56 -5.76
CA LYS A 261 33.19 -24.12 -5.55
C LYS A 261 33.49 -23.88 -4.06
N GLU A 262 33.11 -24.84 -3.21
CA GLU A 262 33.31 -24.84 -1.75
C GLU A 262 32.57 -23.70 -1.00
N LYS A 263 31.65 -22.99 -1.65
CA LYS A 263 30.81 -21.95 -1.03
C LYS A 263 29.34 -22.33 -1.03
N PRO A 264 28.58 -22.01 0.03
CA PRO A 264 27.12 -22.19 0.04
C PRO A 264 26.47 -21.46 -1.14
N SER A 265 25.68 -22.17 -1.93
CA SER A 265 25.02 -21.64 -3.12
C SER A 265 23.50 -21.70 -3.06
N ALA A 266 22.93 -22.64 -2.30
CA ALA A 266 21.50 -22.73 -2.09
C ALA A 266 21.16 -23.36 -0.73
N LEU A 267 19.99 -23.00 -0.22
CA LEU A 267 19.39 -23.49 1.01
C LEU A 267 18.03 -24.12 0.68
N SER A 268 17.80 -25.37 1.08
CA SER A 268 16.49 -26.02 0.95
C SER A 268 15.96 -26.42 2.33
N LEU A 269 14.83 -25.84 2.71
CA LEU A 269 14.06 -26.20 3.90
C LEU A 269 13.02 -27.25 3.48
N LEU A 270 13.19 -28.50 3.93
CA LEU A 270 12.43 -29.64 3.39
C LEU A 270 11.51 -30.25 4.44
N TRP A 271 10.21 -30.31 4.13
CA TRP A 271 9.27 -31.15 4.86
C TRP A 271 9.51 -32.63 4.59
N VAL A 272 9.91 -32.99 3.36
CA VAL A 272 10.20 -34.38 2.97
C VAL A 272 11.55 -34.46 2.27
N ARG A 273 12.40 -35.39 2.74
CA ARG A 273 13.73 -35.66 2.16
C ARG A 273 13.95 -37.16 1.97
N GLY A 274 13.48 -37.69 0.85
CA GLY A 274 13.74 -39.07 0.43
C GLY A 274 12.83 -40.14 1.04
N LYS A 275 12.33 -39.97 2.27
CA LYS A 275 11.29 -40.86 2.84
C LYS A 275 9.93 -40.44 2.32
N ALA A 276 9.40 -41.20 1.37
CA ALA A 276 8.15 -40.91 0.68
C ALA A 276 6.98 -40.64 1.65
N ALA A 277 6.28 -39.53 1.48
CA ALA A 277 5.00 -39.24 2.11
C ALA A 277 3.86 -39.65 1.16
N ALA A 278 2.90 -40.40 1.67
CA ALA A 278 1.77 -40.89 0.88
C ALA A 278 0.74 -39.78 0.65
N ILE A 279 0.18 -39.73 -0.56
CA ILE A 279 -1.02 -38.95 -0.85
C ILE A 279 -2.23 -39.86 -0.59
N PRO A 280 -3.12 -39.53 0.37
CA PRO A 280 -4.29 -40.36 0.64
C PRO A 280 -5.20 -40.51 -0.59
N ALA A 281 -5.76 -41.70 -0.81
CA ALA A 281 -6.70 -41.92 -1.89
C ALA A 281 -7.95 -41.02 -1.73
N GLY A 282 -8.25 -40.20 -2.75
CA GLY A 282 -9.35 -39.24 -2.70
C GLY A 282 -9.10 -38.02 -1.81
N GLY A 283 -7.86 -37.82 -1.34
CA GLY A 283 -7.46 -36.69 -0.51
C GLY A 283 -6.23 -35.97 -1.05
N TYR A 284 -5.55 -35.26 -0.15
CA TYR A 284 -4.36 -34.45 -0.47
C TYR A 284 -3.34 -34.54 0.68
N SER A 285 -2.07 -34.29 0.36
CA SER A 285 -1.03 -34.04 1.37
C SER A 285 -0.92 -32.55 1.65
N VAL A 286 -0.72 -32.19 2.92
CA VAL A 286 -0.60 -30.81 3.38
C VAL A 286 0.79 -30.54 3.92
N PHE A 287 1.37 -29.40 3.54
CA PHE A 287 2.65 -28.92 4.04
C PHE A 287 2.54 -27.46 4.46
N ASN A 288 2.61 -27.20 5.76
CA ASN A 288 2.42 -25.89 6.35
C ASN A 288 3.53 -25.62 7.36
N ALA A 289 4.16 -24.44 7.33
CA ALA A 289 5.10 -24.07 8.38
C ALA A 289 5.43 -22.57 8.35
N PRO A 290 5.51 -21.88 9.51
CA PRO A 290 6.01 -20.51 9.53
C PRO A 290 7.54 -20.47 9.42
N LEU A 291 8.04 -19.40 8.82
CA LEU A 291 9.46 -19.10 8.69
C LEU A 291 9.67 -17.61 8.92
N VAL A 292 10.57 -17.28 9.84
CA VAL A 292 10.93 -15.91 10.17
C VAL A 292 12.33 -15.62 9.68
N LEU A 293 12.52 -14.44 9.11
CA LEU A 293 13.81 -13.91 8.68
C LEU A 293 14.07 -12.60 9.42
N VAL A 294 15.27 -12.46 9.97
CA VAL A 294 15.75 -11.29 10.70
C VAL A 294 17.04 -10.82 10.05
N PHE A 295 17.07 -9.54 9.71
CA PHE A 295 18.22 -8.91 9.06
C PHE A 295 19.06 -8.19 10.10
N GLY A 296 20.37 -8.08 9.89
CA GLY A 296 21.27 -7.29 10.73
C GLY A 296 22.44 -6.74 9.94
N ARG A 297 22.89 -5.54 10.32
CA ARG A 297 24.11 -4.94 9.77
C ARG A 297 25.35 -5.70 10.23
N THR A 298 25.23 -6.38 11.37
CA THR A 298 26.23 -7.33 11.86
C THR A 298 25.57 -8.65 12.22
N LYS A 299 26.37 -9.72 12.27
CA LYS A 299 25.95 -11.00 12.85
C LYS A 299 25.43 -10.87 14.30
N ALA A 300 26.07 -10.04 15.10
CA ALA A 300 25.65 -9.78 16.48
C ALA A 300 24.27 -9.10 16.53
N GLU A 301 24.02 -8.14 15.66
CA GLU A 301 22.74 -7.45 15.56
C GLU A 301 21.61 -8.39 15.08
N ALA A 302 21.86 -9.22 14.05
CA ALA A 302 20.88 -10.21 13.60
C ALA A 302 20.54 -11.21 14.72
N ARG A 303 21.53 -11.60 15.52
CA ARG A 303 21.33 -12.45 16.69
C ARG A 303 20.52 -11.75 17.79
N ALA A 304 20.84 -10.51 18.13
CA ALA A 304 20.10 -9.74 19.14
C ALA A 304 18.62 -9.55 18.74
N ARG A 305 18.36 -9.22 17.47
CA ARG A 305 16.99 -9.08 16.93
C ARG A 305 16.22 -10.42 16.93
N TRP A 306 16.90 -11.54 16.69
CA TRP A 306 16.31 -12.87 16.84
C TRP A 306 16.02 -13.23 18.30
N GLU A 307 16.90 -12.85 19.22
CA GLU A 307 16.70 -13.00 20.66
C GLU A 307 15.48 -12.18 21.12
N ASP A 308 15.27 -10.98 20.58
CA ASP A 308 14.05 -10.19 20.81
C ASP A 308 12.78 -10.92 20.36
N PHE A 309 12.77 -11.41 19.10
CA PHE A 309 11.66 -12.22 18.57
C PHE A 309 11.41 -13.49 19.39
N SER A 310 12.46 -14.22 19.75
CA SER A 310 12.36 -15.50 20.47
C SER A 310 12.14 -15.34 21.98
N ARG A 311 12.18 -14.12 22.53
CA ARG A 311 11.90 -13.81 23.93
C ARG A 311 11.13 -12.49 24.03
N PRO A 312 9.83 -12.47 23.67
CA PRO A 312 9.01 -11.27 23.68
C PRO A 312 8.93 -10.66 25.09
N LEU A 313 8.84 -9.33 25.17
CA LEU A 313 8.59 -8.58 26.39
C LEU A 313 7.10 -8.55 26.68
N ALA A 314 6.66 -9.20 27.75
CA ALA A 314 5.31 -9.05 28.27
C ALA A 314 5.07 -7.56 28.64
N PRO A 315 4.12 -6.86 27.99
CA PRO A 315 3.76 -5.52 28.45
C PRO A 315 2.93 -5.61 29.72
N ALA A 316 3.10 -4.65 30.63
CA ALA A 316 2.13 -4.41 31.67
C ALA A 316 0.98 -3.57 31.08
N ALA A 317 -0.22 -4.14 30.98
CA ALA A 317 -1.39 -3.42 30.51
C ALA A 317 -2.03 -2.63 31.68
N GLU A 318 -1.91 -1.30 31.64
CA GLU A 318 -2.59 -0.38 32.57
C GLU A 318 -4.04 -0.15 32.13
N SER A 319 -4.31 -0.18 30.81
CA SER A 319 -5.64 -0.23 30.22
C SER A 319 -5.61 -0.95 28.85
N GLY A 320 -6.76 -1.50 28.44
CA GLY A 320 -6.84 -2.50 27.37
C GLY A 320 -6.41 -3.88 27.87
N ASP A 321 -6.70 -4.92 27.09
CA ASP A 321 -6.36 -6.29 27.48
C ASP A 321 -5.27 -6.85 26.56
N PHE A 322 -4.07 -7.03 27.11
CA PHE A 322 -3.07 -7.85 26.42
C PHE A 322 -3.52 -9.31 26.41
N ARG A 323 -3.65 -9.89 25.21
CA ARG A 323 -4.14 -11.25 25.03
C ARG A 323 -2.97 -12.23 24.95
N TYR A 324 -2.10 -12.08 23.95
CA TYR A 324 -0.95 -12.97 23.75
C TYR A 324 0.06 -12.39 22.76
N TYR A 325 1.22 -13.04 22.65
CA TYR A 325 2.21 -12.76 21.62
C TYR A 325 2.06 -13.76 20.47
N ASN A 326 1.60 -13.32 19.30
CA ASN A 326 1.49 -14.18 18.13
C ASN A 326 2.89 -14.42 17.54
N GLU A 327 3.50 -15.57 17.84
CA GLU A 327 4.84 -15.91 17.37
C GLU A 327 4.94 -16.22 15.85
N ILE A 328 3.81 -16.44 15.17
CA ILE A 328 3.77 -16.67 13.71
C ILE A 328 3.97 -15.35 12.96
N GLU A 329 3.43 -14.24 13.48
CA GLU A 329 3.58 -12.90 12.89
C GLU A 329 4.53 -12.00 13.70
N GLY A 330 4.96 -12.44 14.88
CA GLY A 330 5.78 -11.68 15.81
C GLY A 330 5.11 -10.40 16.33
N VAL A 331 3.80 -10.43 16.60
CA VAL A 331 3.00 -9.28 17.06
C VAL A 331 2.40 -9.52 18.44
N TYR A 332 2.22 -8.44 19.20
CA TYR A 332 1.50 -8.43 20.48
C TYR A 332 0.03 -8.12 20.20
N GLU A 333 -0.85 -9.03 20.56
CA GLU A 333 -2.29 -8.90 20.33
C GLU A 333 -2.95 -8.30 21.57
N VAL A 334 -3.67 -7.19 21.36
CA VAL A 334 -4.30 -6.42 22.44
C VAL A 334 -5.71 -6.04 22.03
N ASP A 335 -6.67 -6.29 22.91
CA ASP A 335 -8.04 -5.86 22.73
C ASP A 335 -8.25 -4.50 23.40
N SER A 336 -8.62 -3.49 22.61
CA SER A 336 -8.90 -2.16 23.13
C SER A 336 -10.26 -2.05 23.82
N ARG A 337 -11.19 -2.99 23.53
CA ARG A 337 -12.60 -2.94 23.94
C ARG A 337 -13.28 -1.61 23.58
N GLY A 338 -12.89 -0.99 22.47
CA GLY A 338 -13.40 0.32 22.03
C GLY A 338 -12.98 1.50 22.92
N ARG A 339 -11.92 1.34 23.73
CA ARG A 339 -11.47 2.33 24.73
C ARG A 339 -10.00 2.66 24.60
N SER A 340 -9.53 3.62 25.39
CA SER A 340 -8.12 3.96 25.48
C SER A 340 -7.27 2.80 25.99
N VAL A 341 -6.10 2.61 25.37
CA VAL A 341 -5.14 1.56 25.70
C VAL A 341 -3.89 2.19 26.30
N SER A 342 -3.30 1.55 27.31
CA SER A 342 -2.01 1.93 27.88
C SER A 342 -1.20 0.68 28.24
N LEU A 343 -0.05 0.53 27.58
CA LEU A 343 0.84 -0.62 27.71
C LEU A 343 2.23 -0.13 28.10
N VAL A 344 2.85 -0.75 29.10
CA VAL A 344 4.22 -0.45 29.52
C VAL A 344 5.13 -1.61 29.16
N PHE A 345 6.06 -1.37 28.24
CA PHE A 345 7.13 -2.31 27.91
C PHE A 345 8.35 -2.03 28.79
N ASP A 346 8.80 -3.04 29.54
CA ASP A 346 9.93 -2.92 30.46
C ASP A 346 11.22 -3.47 29.83
N GLY A 347 11.95 -2.60 29.14
CA GLY A 347 13.28 -2.88 28.60
C GLY A 347 14.42 -2.69 29.60
N SER A 348 14.16 -2.50 30.90
CA SER A 348 15.20 -2.15 31.89
C SER A 348 16.28 -3.22 32.06
N LYS A 349 15.96 -4.48 31.77
CA LYS A 349 16.89 -5.62 31.84
C LYS A 349 17.53 -5.96 30.48
N GLU A 350 17.20 -5.21 29.44
CA GLU A 350 17.62 -5.48 28.08
C GLU A 350 18.96 -4.81 27.77
N THR A 351 19.83 -5.52 27.07
CA THR A 351 21.15 -5.03 26.65
C THR A 351 21.12 -4.38 25.26
N THR A 352 20.04 -4.58 24.51
CA THR A 352 19.79 -4.00 23.19
C THR A 352 18.37 -3.44 23.12
N GLY A 353 18.17 -2.38 22.34
CA GLY A 353 16.83 -1.87 22.07
C GLY A 353 15.97 -2.90 21.33
N ARG A 354 14.66 -2.78 21.50
CA ARG A 354 13.65 -3.67 20.92
C ARG A 354 12.60 -2.84 20.18
N THR A 355 11.94 -3.45 19.20
CA THR A 355 10.87 -2.79 18.46
C THR A 355 9.60 -3.67 18.43
N PRO A 356 8.84 -3.75 19.54
CA PRO A 356 7.55 -4.43 19.56
C PRO A 356 6.60 -3.94 18.46
N MET A 357 5.91 -4.89 17.82
CA MET A 357 4.79 -4.64 16.92
C MET A 357 3.50 -4.98 17.63
N VAL A 358 2.66 -4.00 17.90
CA VAL A 358 1.42 -4.17 18.65
C VAL A 358 0.25 -4.06 17.69
N ARG A 359 -0.61 -5.07 17.66
CA ARG A 359 -1.89 -5.01 16.98
C ARG A 359 -2.99 -4.79 18.00
N LEU A 360 -3.72 -3.70 17.83
CA LEU A 360 -4.87 -3.33 18.64
C LEU A 360 -6.14 -3.71 17.89
N TRP A 361 -7.05 -4.40 18.55
CA TRP A 361 -8.33 -4.81 18.01
C TRP A 361 -9.49 -4.05 18.65
N ASN A 362 -10.66 -4.18 18.02
CA ASN A 362 -11.94 -3.66 18.50
C ASN A 362 -11.92 -2.16 18.72
N LEU A 363 -11.23 -1.44 17.84
CA LEU A 363 -11.36 0.02 17.77
C LEU A 363 -12.80 0.38 17.41
N ASP A 364 -13.27 1.49 17.97
CA ASP A 364 -14.63 1.97 17.78
C ASP A 364 -14.66 3.48 17.54
N GLY A 365 -15.71 3.93 16.86
CA GLY A 365 -15.91 5.32 16.43
C GLY A 365 -15.29 5.65 15.07
N SER A 366 -15.81 6.72 14.46
CA SER A 366 -15.36 7.25 13.17
C SER A 366 -14.41 8.44 13.28
N GLY A 367 -14.08 8.88 14.50
CA GLY A 367 -13.14 9.97 14.78
C GLY A 367 -11.66 9.54 14.72
N ALA A 368 -10.76 10.41 15.17
CA ALA A 368 -9.33 10.13 15.17
C ALA A 368 -8.93 9.07 16.21
N HIS A 369 -7.86 8.34 15.91
CA HIS A 369 -7.11 7.54 16.88
C HIS A 369 -5.70 8.07 16.98
N VAL A 370 -5.24 8.39 18.19
CA VAL A 370 -3.91 8.96 18.41
C VAL A 370 -3.07 8.00 19.24
N PHE A 371 -1.89 7.65 18.71
CA PHE A 371 -0.94 6.78 19.38
C PHE A 371 0.32 7.53 19.77
N ARG A 372 0.77 7.35 21.02
CA ARG A 372 1.97 7.99 21.55
C ARG A 372 2.84 7.00 22.32
N SER A 373 4.15 7.17 22.23
CA SER A 373 5.15 6.43 22.98
C SER A 373 5.88 7.43 23.89
N ASP A 374 5.72 7.30 25.21
CA ASP A 374 6.20 8.26 26.22
C ASP A 374 5.77 9.72 25.94
N GLY A 375 4.56 9.89 25.37
CA GLY A 375 4.00 11.20 25.02
C GLY A 375 4.34 11.70 23.62
N GLU A 376 5.28 11.06 22.91
CA GLU A 376 5.67 11.43 21.55
C GLU A 376 4.82 10.67 20.51
N PRO A 377 4.42 11.29 19.38
CA PRO A 377 3.73 10.60 18.31
C PRO A 377 4.49 9.36 17.82
N THR A 378 3.79 8.26 17.58
CA THR A 378 4.38 7.03 17.03
C THR A 378 3.79 6.66 15.68
N ARG A 379 4.51 5.83 14.91
CA ARG A 379 4.05 5.30 13.62
C ARG A 379 2.96 4.26 13.83
N PHE A 380 1.84 4.41 13.12
CA PHE A 380 0.75 3.44 13.13
C PHE A 380 0.05 3.33 11.77
N THR A 381 -0.63 2.22 11.57
CA THR A 381 -1.54 1.99 10.45
C THR A 381 -2.92 1.70 11.02
N LEU A 382 -3.95 2.42 10.58
CA LEU A 382 -5.34 2.09 10.85
C LEU A 382 -5.88 1.18 9.75
N MET A 383 -6.63 0.16 10.12
CA MET A 383 -7.12 -0.86 9.20
C MET A 383 -8.58 -1.23 9.52
N ASN A 384 -9.29 -1.65 8.50
CA ASN A 384 -10.61 -2.23 8.62
C ASN A 384 -10.74 -3.45 7.70
N ASP A 385 -11.18 -4.56 8.27
CA ASP A 385 -11.48 -5.83 7.60
C ASP A 385 -12.95 -5.94 7.17
N GLY A 386 -13.78 -4.95 7.53
CA GLY A 386 -15.21 -4.89 7.22
C GLY A 386 -16.03 -5.94 7.97
N ASP A 387 -15.47 -6.50 9.06
CA ASP A 387 -15.96 -7.70 9.74
C ASP A 387 -16.14 -8.89 8.77
N LEU A 388 -15.36 -8.89 7.67
CA LEU A 388 -15.39 -9.94 6.67
C LEU A 388 -14.54 -11.13 7.13
N ILE A 389 -14.95 -12.31 6.67
CA ILE A 389 -14.27 -13.56 6.97
C ILE A 389 -13.03 -13.70 6.07
N ASP A 390 -11.83 -13.85 6.62
CA ASP A 390 -10.65 -14.20 5.80
C ASP A 390 -10.66 -15.72 5.50
N ASP A 391 -11.50 -16.14 4.54
CA ASP A 391 -11.46 -17.46 3.91
C ASP A 391 -11.01 -17.32 2.44
N PRO A 392 -9.71 -17.38 2.15
CA PRO A 392 -9.17 -17.31 0.79
C PRO A 392 -9.60 -18.43 -0.16
N MET A 393 -10.43 -19.38 0.27
CA MET A 393 -11.03 -20.39 -0.63
C MET A 393 -12.45 -20.06 -1.06
N VAL A 394 -13.07 -19.11 -0.37
CA VAL A 394 -14.38 -18.60 -0.72
C VAL A 394 -14.24 -17.12 -1.05
N PHE A 395 -14.49 -16.77 -2.30
CA PHE A 395 -14.48 -15.37 -2.70
C PHE A 395 -15.56 -14.60 -1.92
N ILE A 396 -15.13 -13.68 -1.08
CA ILE A 396 -16.03 -12.67 -0.53
C ILE A 396 -16.23 -11.60 -1.59
N VAL A 397 -17.47 -11.47 -2.08
CA VAL A 397 -17.83 -10.53 -3.17
C VAL A 397 -18.09 -9.11 -2.62
N LYS A 398 -17.69 -8.84 -1.38
CA LYS A 398 -17.91 -7.56 -0.69
C LYS A 398 -16.56 -6.98 -0.31
N ASP A 399 -16.35 -5.72 -0.65
CA ASP A 399 -15.17 -4.96 -0.19
C ASP A 399 -15.36 -4.54 1.28
N ALA A 400 -14.26 -4.58 2.04
CA ALA A 400 -14.22 -4.00 3.36
C ALA A 400 -14.50 -2.48 3.26
N THR A 401 -15.37 -1.98 4.14
CA THR A 401 -15.70 -0.56 4.26
C THR A 401 -16.09 -0.24 5.69
N GLY A 402 -15.75 0.97 6.14
CA GLY A 402 -16.03 1.44 7.49
C GLY A 402 -14.80 2.10 8.14
N PRO A 403 -14.98 2.74 9.31
CA PRO A 403 -13.88 3.28 10.09
C PRO A 403 -12.95 2.18 10.61
N ALA A 404 -11.80 2.55 11.16
CA ALA A 404 -10.82 1.61 11.65
C ALA A 404 -11.41 0.66 12.71
N ARG A 405 -11.15 -0.64 12.54
CA ARG A 405 -11.45 -1.69 13.52
C ARG A 405 -10.19 -2.21 14.21
N SER A 406 -9.03 -1.94 13.64
CA SER A 406 -7.75 -2.33 14.19
C SER A 406 -6.65 -1.30 13.88
N ALA A 407 -5.58 -1.36 14.66
CA ALA A 407 -4.37 -0.60 14.40
C ALA A 407 -3.13 -1.49 14.53
N MET A 408 -2.14 -1.26 13.67
CA MET A 408 -0.79 -1.80 13.83
C MET A 408 0.14 -0.67 14.25
N VAL A 409 0.77 -0.81 15.42
CA VAL A 409 1.62 0.21 16.03
C VAL A 409 3.03 -0.35 16.24
N SER A 410 4.04 0.43 15.86
CA SER A 410 5.44 0.12 16.17
C SER A 410 5.87 0.88 17.42
N VAL A 411 6.52 0.21 18.36
CA VAL A 411 7.00 0.82 19.61
C VAL A 411 8.50 0.69 19.67
N ASP A 412 9.24 1.78 19.85
CA ASP A 412 10.68 1.72 20.08
C ASP A 412 10.95 1.67 21.58
N VAL A 413 11.56 0.57 22.05
CA VAL A 413 11.90 0.34 23.47
C VAL A 413 13.42 0.33 23.61
N PRO A 414 14.06 1.45 24.00
CA PRO A 414 15.50 1.49 24.19
C PRO A 414 15.97 0.56 25.30
N ALA A 415 17.19 0.02 25.16
CA ALA A 415 17.84 -0.76 26.22
C ALA A 415 17.89 0.02 27.54
N GLY A 416 17.58 -0.65 28.65
CA GLY A 416 17.63 -0.05 29.98
C GLY A 416 16.47 0.89 30.30
N LYS A 417 15.47 1.06 29.42
CA LYS A 417 14.34 1.97 29.62
C LYS A 417 13.00 1.22 29.68
N LYS A 418 12.06 1.83 30.40
CA LYS A 418 10.62 1.53 30.27
C LYS A 418 10.03 2.51 29.28
N VAL A 419 9.08 2.04 28.48
CA VAL A 419 8.37 2.86 27.50
C VAL A 419 6.87 2.58 27.64
N ARG A 420 6.07 3.65 27.73
CA ARG A 420 4.61 3.58 27.75
C ARG A 420 4.06 3.90 26.38
N LEU A 421 3.35 2.93 25.77
CA LEU A 421 2.47 3.15 24.63
C LEU A 421 1.09 3.56 25.13
N THR A 422 0.52 4.62 24.59
CA THR A 422 -0.89 5.01 24.78
C THR A 422 -1.61 5.12 23.44
N GLY A 423 -2.86 4.67 23.39
CA GLY A 423 -3.75 4.85 22.25
C GLY A 423 -5.09 5.42 22.71
N GLU A 424 -5.53 6.53 22.14
CA GLU A 424 -6.74 7.23 22.56
C GLU A 424 -7.65 7.54 21.35
N PRO A 425 -8.95 7.18 21.41
CA PRO A 425 -9.93 7.68 20.46
C PRO A 425 -10.26 9.15 20.76
N GLY A 426 -10.59 9.93 19.73
CA GLY A 426 -10.97 11.34 19.86
C GLY A 426 -11.74 11.85 18.64
N PRO A 427 -12.24 13.10 18.70
CA PRO A 427 -12.86 13.73 17.54
C PRO A 427 -11.82 14.00 16.44
N GLY A 428 -12.29 14.14 15.20
CA GLY A 428 -11.50 14.58 14.06
C GLY A 428 -11.47 13.58 12.92
N LEU A 429 -10.33 13.49 12.22
CA LEU A 429 -10.18 12.67 11.03
C LEU A 429 -9.43 11.37 11.32
N GLN A 430 -9.77 10.32 10.58
CA GLN A 430 -8.96 9.13 10.45
C GLN A 430 -8.91 8.68 8.99
N LEU A 431 -7.82 8.03 8.60
CA LEU A 431 -7.65 7.36 7.32
C LEU A 431 -7.32 5.89 7.57
N ALA A 432 -8.22 5.00 7.17
CA ALA A 432 -8.10 3.57 7.41
C ALA A 432 -7.93 2.80 6.09
N TYR A 433 -6.93 1.91 6.04
CA TYR A 433 -6.76 0.97 4.94
C TYR A 433 -7.85 -0.10 4.99
N GLN A 434 -8.54 -0.32 3.88
CA GLN A 434 -9.53 -1.38 3.75
C GLN A 434 -8.82 -2.66 3.32
N MET A 435 -8.78 -3.65 4.21
CA MET A 435 -8.03 -4.88 4.01
C MET A 435 -8.55 -5.66 2.80
N HIS A 436 -7.66 -6.37 2.12
CA HIS A 436 -7.94 -7.14 0.90
C HIS A 436 -8.49 -6.33 -0.29
N SER A 437 -8.46 -5.00 -0.23
CA SER A 437 -8.97 -4.17 -1.33
C SER A 437 -8.13 -4.33 -2.59
N ASP A 438 -8.77 -4.75 -3.69
CA ASP A 438 -8.14 -4.90 -5.01
C ASP A 438 -7.55 -3.58 -5.54
N LEU A 439 -8.16 -2.44 -5.17
CA LEU A 439 -7.72 -1.09 -5.53
C LEU A 439 -6.76 -0.46 -4.52
N GLU A 440 -6.40 -1.20 -3.46
CA GLU A 440 -5.58 -0.71 -2.33
C GLU A 440 -6.19 0.57 -1.72
N THR A 441 -7.43 0.44 -1.28
CA THR A 441 -8.27 1.57 -0.86
C THR A 441 -7.99 2.01 0.56
N TYR A 442 -7.83 3.32 0.72
CA TYR A 442 -7.95 4.00 2.01
C TYR A 442 -9.28 4.75 2.06
N GLU A 443 -9.98 4.69 3.19
CA GLU A 443 -11.20 5.46 3.42
C GLU A 443 -10.95 6.49 4.52
N ALA A 444 -11.32 7.74 4.26
CA ALA A 444 -11.26 8.81 5.24
C ALA A 444 -12.59 8.91 5.99
N TRP A 445 -12.53 8.93 7.31
CA TRP A 445 -13.69 9.03 8.19
C TRP A 445 -13.53 10.19 9.17
N SER A 446 -14.66 10.60 9.74
CA SER A 446 -14.72 11.60 10.80
C SER A 446 -15.84 11.27 11.78
N ASP A 447 -15.71 11.75 13.01
CA ASP A 447 -16.81 11.80 13.99
C ASP A 447 -18.03 12.60 13.48
N ARG A 448 -17.87 13.36 12.39
CA ARG A 448 -18.94 14.08 11.69
C ARG A 448 -19.61 13.28 10.56
N CYS A 449 -19.15 12.07 10.26
CA CYS A 449 -19.75 11.18 9.26
C CYS A 449 -19.67 9.70 9.71
N ASP A 450 -20.79 9.16 10.19
CA ASP A 450 -20.90 7.78 10.69
C ASP A 450 -21.44 6.79 9.65
N GLY A 451 -22.18 7.26 8.64
CA GLY A 451 -22.83 6.42 7.62
C GLY A 451 -22.02 6.15 6.34
N ALA A 452 -20.99 6.95 6.04
CA ALA A 452 -20.18 6.84 4.83
C ALA A 452 -18.83 7.56 4.98
N PRO A 453 -17.79 7.16 4.25
CA PRO A 453 -16.52 7.88 4.28
C PRO A 453 -16.62 9.26 3.63
N LEU A 454 -15.80 10.20 4.10
CA LEU A 454 -15.63 11.52 3.49
C LEU A 454 -15.07 11.42 2.08
N PHE A 455 -14.18 10.48 1.84
CA PHE A 455 -13.67 10.17 0.50
C PHE A 455 -12.93 8.82 0.54
N ARG A 456 -12.71 8.26 -0.64
CA ARG A 456 -11.87 7.09 -0.87
C ARG A 456 -10.59 7.53 -1.57
N PHE A 457 -9.46 6.98 -1.20
CA PHE A 457 -8.22 7.12 -1.96
C PHE A 457 -7.80 5.74 -2.46
N HIS A 458 -7.82 5.56 -3.78
CA HIS A 458 -7.39 4.31 -4.42
C HIS A 458 -5.92 4.45 -4.83
N LEU A 459 -5.04 3.78 -4.09
CA LEU A 459 -3.59 3.93 -4.30
C LEU A 459 -3.17 3.44 -5.69
N LYS A 460 -3.76 2.35 -6.20
CA LYS A 460 -3.45 1.83 -7.55
C LYS A 460 -3.81 2.79 -8.68
N GLU A 461 -4.85 3.60 -8.48
CA GLU A 461 -5.30 4.55 -9.48
C GLU A 461 -4.78 5.97 -9.25
N LEU A 462 -4.15 6.21 -8.10
CA LEU A 462 -3.68 7.52 -7.64
C LEU A 462 -4.77 8.59 -7.73
N ALA A 463 -5.94 8.30 -7.17
CA ALA A 463 -7.08 9.20 -7.25
C ALA A 463 -7.93 9.17 -5.98
N ILE A 464 -8.47 10.34 -5.67
CA ILE A 464 -9.53 10.52 -4.67
C ILE A 464 -10.88 10.26 -5.36
N TYR A 465 -11.74 9.50 -4.71
CA TYR A 465 -13.06 9.12 -5.20
C TYR A 465 -14.17 9.47 -4.22
N GLN A 466 -15.34 9.79 -4.80
CA GLN A 466 -16.61 10.01 -4.11
C GLN A 466 -16.47 10.92 -2.88
N ALA A 467 -15.83 12.08 -3.07
CA ALA A 467 -15.63 13.03 -1.99
C ALA A 467 -16.96 13.65 -1.57
N THR A 468 -17.31 13.50 -0.30
CA THR A 468 -18.61 13.77 0.29
C THR A 468 -18.41 14.68 1.49
N TYR A 469 -19.16 15.79 1.53
CA TYR A 469 -19.15 16.67 2.69
C TYR A 469 -19.76 15.95 3.91
N PRO A 470 -19.23 16.14 5.14
CA PRO A 470 -19.83 15.55 6.33
C PRO A 470 -21.34 15.81 6.45
N GLY A 471 -22.13 14.74 6.59
CA GLY A 471 -23.60 14.81 6.68
C GLY A 471 -24.35 14.93 5.34
N ALA A 472 -23.64 15.08 4.21
CA ALA A 472 -24.25 14.97 2.88
C ALA A 472 -24.56 13.51 2.55
N ARG A 473 -25.62 13.28 1.76
CA ARG A 473 -26.06 11.93 1.37
C ARG A 473 -25.30 11.36 0.17
N ASP A 474 -24.75 12.23 -0.65
CA ASP A 474 -24.21 11.93 -1.97
C ASP A 474 -22.89 12.70 -2.16
N TYR A 475 -22.00 12.17 -2.99
CA TYR A 475 -20.72 12.81 -3.28
C TYR A 475 -20.87 14.14 -4.03
N ALA A 476 -19.98 15.08 -3.72
CA ALA A 476 -19.82 16.35 -4.41
C ALA A 476 -19.09 16.19 -5.74
N PHE A 477 -18.02 15.39 -5.76
CA PHE A 477 -17.32 14.98 -6.99
C PHE A 477 -16.99 13.50 -6.98
N PHE A 478 -16.93 12.92 -8.17
CA PHE A 478 -16.69 11.49 -8.34
C PHE A 478 -15.21 11.12 -8.29
N LYS A 479 -14.34 11.86 -9.00
CA LYS A 479 -12.91 11.51 -9.11
C LYS A 479 -12.01 12.74 -9.22
N LEU A 480 -10.88 12.69 -8.50
CA LEU A 480 -9.75 13.64 -8.60
C LEU A 480 -8.43 12.85 -8.70
N PRO A 481 -7.83 12.72 -9.89
CA PRO A 481 -6.50 12.15 -10.08
C PRO A 481 -5.41 13.01 -9.42
N LEU A 482 -4.43 12.35 -8.79
CA LEU A 482 -3.27 12.95 -8.12
C LEU A 482 -1.97 12.55 -8.84
N TYR A 483 -1.92 12.80 -10.15
CA TYR A 483 -0.72 12.62 -10.95
C TYR A 483 -0.71 13.52 -12.18
N PHE A 484 0.49 13.80 -12.71
CA PHE A 484 0.64 14.47 -14.00
C PHE A 484 0.40 13.53 -15.18
N MET A 485 -0.23 14.04 -16.24
CA MET A 485 -0.32 13.37 -17.53
C MET A 485 -0.07 14.34 -18.68
N LYS A 486 0.42 13.83 -19.81
CA LYS A 486 0.52 14.64 -21.03
C LYS A 486 -0.84 14.65 -21.71
N ASN A 487 -1.41 15.83 -21.99
CA ASN A 487 -2.71 15.93 -22.67
C ASN A 487 -2.73 15.05 -23.93
N GLY A 488 -3.69 14.14 -23.99
CA GLY A 488 -3.85 13.17 -25.08
C GLY A 488 -4.23 11.77 -24.58
N THR A 489 -4.65 10.91 -25.49
CA THR A 489 -5.24 9.59 -25.17
C THR A 489 -4.21 8.48 -24.96
N ASN A 490 -2.91 8.78 -24.80
CA ASN A 490 -1.86 7.77 -24.71
C ASN A 490 -1.54 7.41 -23.24
N PRO A 491 -1.96 6.23 -22.73
CA PRO A 491 -1.75 5.86 -21.33
C PRO A 491 -0.26 5.73 -20.96
N ALA A 492 0.63 5.53 -21.93
CA ALA A 492 2.07 5.52 -21.69
C ALA A 492 2.65 6.90 -21.32
N THR A 493 1.82 7.94 -21.27
CA THR A 493 2.18 9.28 -20.77
C THR A 493 1.69 9.55 -19.36
N PHE A 494 0.86 8.69 -18.78
CA PHE A 494 0.24 8.91 -17.48
C PHE A 494 1.21 8.50 -16.39
N MET A 495 1.47 9.37 -15.42
CA MET A 495 2.38 9.07 -14.31
C MET A 495 1.65 8.31 -13.20
N THR A 496 1.15 7.11 -13.54
CA THR A 496 0.27 6.32 -12.67
C THR A 496 1.00 5.21 -11.91
N GLN A 497 2.27 4.92 -12.21
CA GLN A 497 3.02 3.87 -11.50
C GLN A 497 3.54 4.41 -10.18
N VAL A 498 2.90 4.04 -9.07
CA VAL A 498 3.33 4.38 -7.70
C VAL A 498 4.79 4.00 -7.49
N ARG A 499 5.55 4.87 -6.83
CA ARG A 499 6.92 4.62 -6.37
C ARG A 499 7.07 4.92 -4.89
N ASP A 500 6.43 5.98 -4.44
CA ASP A 500 6.45 6.41 -3.05
C ASP A 500 5.03 6.74 -2.60
N PHE A 501 4.70 6.35 -1.38
CA PHE A 501 3.44 6.66 -0.73
C PHE A 501 3.66 6.70 0.78
N GLU A 502 3.29 7.82 1.38
CA GLU A 502 3.43 8.06 2.81
C GLU A 502 2.18 8.78 3.33
N VAL A 503 1.61 8.26 4.41
CA VAL A 503 0.65 8.98 5.24
C VAL A 503 1.45 9.68 6.33
N ARG A 504 1.66 10.99 6.18
CA ARG A 504 2.48 11.80 7.09
C ARG A 504 1.71 12.21 8.33
N GLU A 505 0.45 12.56 8.15
CA GLU A 505 -0.49 12.89 9.22
C GLU A 505 -1.75 12.05 9.04
N ASN A 506 -2.22 11.44 10.12
CA ASN A 506 -3.45 10.66 10.19
C ASN A 506 -4.10 10.92 11.54
N GLY A 507 -4.77 12.06 11.71
CA GLY A 507 -5.14 12.46 13.05
C GLY A 507 -6.19 13.56 13.14
N PRO A 508 -6.42 14.06 14.36
CA PRO A 508 -7.59 14.88 14.68
C PRO A 508 -7.66 16.19 13.88
N ASP A 509 -6.51 16.75 13.53
CA ASP A 509 -6.43 18.07 12.89
C ASP A 509 -6.37 18.01 11.37
N GLU A 510 -5.75 16.96 10.80
CA GLU A 510 -5.59 16.81 9.36
C GLU A 510 -5.20 15.39 8.93
N LEU A 511 -5.40 15.14 7.63
CA LEU A 511 -4.76 14.06 6.89
C LEU A 511 -3.72 14.67 5.94
N LEU A 512 -2.53 14.07 5.85
CA LEU A 512 -1.48 14.50 4.93
C LEU A 512 -0.90 13.32 4.16
N LEU A 513 -1.12 13.30 2.85
CA LEU A 513 -0.64 12.27 1.94
C LEU A 513 0.50 12.80 1.07
N ALA A 514 1.58 12.03 0.94
CA ALA A 514 2.65 12.28 -0.01
C ALA A 514 2.77 11.10 -0.98
N ILE A 515 2.75 11.41 -2.28
CA ILE A 515 2.73 10.42 -3.38
C ILE A 515 3.82 10.78 -4.36
N ARG A 516 4.56 9.78 -4.84
CA ARG A 516 5.41 9.89 -6.03
C ARG A 516 5.12 8.78 -7.01
N SER A 517 5.00 9.14 -8.27
CA SER A 517 4.62 8.22 -9.33
C SER A 517 5.30 8.55 -10.64
N VAL A 518 5.39 7.57 -11.53
CA VAL A 518 6.13 7.68 -12.79
C VAL A 518 5.31 7.13 -13.95
N THR A 519 5.69 7.50 -15.17
CA THR A 519 5.09 6.87 -16.36
C THR A 519 5.56 5.42 -16.52
N PRO A 520 4.79 4.60 -17.25
CA PRO A 520 5.34 3.41 -17.89
C PRO A 520 6.62 3.79 -18.66
N GLY A 521 7.75 3.14 -18.33
CA GLY A 521 9.05 3.44 -18.95
C GLY A 521 9.85 4.59 -18.34
N LEU A 522 9.48 5.10 -17.15
CA LEU A 522 10.31 6.03 -16.35
C LEU A 522 10.69 7.33 -17.09
N ARG A 523 9.74 7.96 -17.78
CA ARG A 523 10.00 9.16 -18.61
C ARG A 523 9.63 10.47 -17.93
N GLY A 524 8.69 10.42 -16.99
CA GLY A 524 8.28 11.55 -16.16
C GLY A 524 8.03 11.07 -14.74
N LEU A 525 8.29 11.96 -13.79
CA LEU A 525 8.01 11.82 -12.37
C LEU A 525 7.00 12.87 -11.96
N SER A 526 5.98 12.43 -11.25
CA SER A 526 4.94 13.22 -10.62
C SER A 526 5.08 13.09 -9.11
N SER A 527 5.09 14.21 -8.38
CA SER A 527 5.07 14.22 -6.92
C SER A 527 3.89 15.05 -6.45
N TYR A 528 3.03 14.50 -5.60
CA TYR A 528 1.86 15.17 -5.03
C TYR A 528 1.95 15.15 -3.50
N THR A 529 1.63 16.27 -2.88
CA THR A 529 1.29 16.35 -1.45
C THR A 529 -0.13 16.85 -1.34
N CYS A 530 -1.00 16.09 -0.68
CA CYS A 530 -2.41 16.42 -0.47
C CYS A 530 -2.69 16.53 1.02
N ARG A 531 -3.04 17.73 1.48
CA ARG A 531 -3.44 18.03 2.85
C ARG A 531 -4.96 18.18 2.91
N VAL A 532 -5.58 17.52 3.87
CA VAL A 532 -7.01 17.60 4.16
C VAL A 532 -7.19 18.03 5.60
N PRO A 533 -7.42 19.33 5.87
CA PRO A 533 -7.65 19.81 7.22
C PRO A 533 -9.01 19.37 7.75
N ASN A 534 -9.10 19.17 9.07
CA ASN A 534 -10.35 18.94 9.78
C ASN A 534 -11.09 20.27 10.00
N ALA A 535 -11.69 20.82 8.94
CA ALA A 535 -12.46 22.06 9.02
C ALA A 535 -13.97 21.77 9.21
N PRO A 536 -14.66 22.42 10.18
CA PRO A 536 -16.10 22.26 10.37
C PRO A 536 -16.94 22.70 9.16
N GLU A 537 -16.48 23.72 8.44
CA GLU A 537 -17.23 24.43 7.40
C GLU A 537 -17.06 23.88 5.97
N ALA A 538 -16.00 23.11 5.69
CA ALA A 538 -15.67 22.62 4.36
C ALA A 538 -14.82 21.33 4.43
N LEU A 539 -14.88 20.51 3.37
CA LEU A 539 -13.91 19.45 3.10
C LEU A 539 -12.96 19.95 2.01
N SER A 540 -11.69 20.20 2.36
CA SER A 540 -10.71 20.81 1.46
C SER A 540 -9.59 19.84 1.11
N PHE A 541 -9.24 19.78 -0.18
CA PHE A 541 -8.06 19.08 -0.68
C PHE A 541 -7.03 20.12 -1.12
N GLU A 542 -6.06 20.43 -0.26
CA GLU A 542 -4.97 21.35 -0.56
C GLU A 542 -3.80 20.57 -1.18
N VAL A 543 -3.51 20.82 -2.46
CA VAL A 543 -2.58 20.01 -3.26
C VAL A 543 -1.38 20.85 -3.69
N THR A 544 -0.19 20.31 -3.48
CA THR A 544 1.05 20.75 -4.15
C THR A 544 1.52 19.64 -5.08
N ALA A 545 1.75 19.96 -6.35
CA ALA A 545 2.16 19.05 -7.40
C ALA A 545 3.47 19.50 -8.06
N GLU A 546 4.39 18.57 -8.26
CA GLU A 546 5.66 18.77 -8.97
C GLU A 546 5.80 17.76 -10.12
N PHE A 547 6.16 18.26 -11.29
CA PHE A 547 6.54 17.46 -12.44
C PHE A 547 8.06 17.55 -12.66
N VAL A 548 8.70 16.40 -12.85
CA VAL A 548 10.11 16.29 -13.24
C VAL A 548 10.24 15.41 -14.49
N PRO A 549 10.81 15.91 -15.60
CA PRO A 549 11.14 15.07 -16.74
C PRO A 549 12.32 14.16 -16.40
N LEU A 550 12.18 12.86 -16.66
CA LEU A 550 13.24 11.86 -16.41
C LEU A 550 13.98 11.46 -17.71
N ASP A 551 13.42 11.81 -18.87
CA ASP A 551 13.97 11.56 -20.19
C ASP A 551 13.94 12.86 -21.01
N ASP A 552 15.05 13.18 -21.68
CA ASP A 552 15.25 14.42 -22.44
C ASP A 552 14.69 14.36 -23.87
N GLY A 553 14.38 13.17 -24.38
CA GLY A 553 13.88 12.96 -25.75
C GLY A 553 12.38 13.18 -25.93
N ARG A 554 11.56 13.11 -24.86
CA ARG A 554 10.10 13.26 -24.95
C ARG A 554 9.71 14.73 -24.78
N ARG A 555 9.09 15.31 -25.81
CA ARG A 555 8.56 16.68 -25.73
C ARG A 555 7.29 16.74 -24.88
N TRP A 556 7.42 17.18 -23.64
CA TRP A 556 6.33 17.41 -22.69
C TRP A 556 5.68 18.79 -22.91
N THR A 557 5.07 18.99 -24.07
CA THR A 557 4.52 20.30 -24.51
C THR A 557 3.30 20.78 -23.73
N SER A 558 2.53 19.84 -23.16
CA SER A 558 1.35 20.10 -22.34
C SER A 558 1.27 19.08 -21.21
N LEU A 559 0.97 19.53 -19.99
CA LEU A 559 0.86 18.69 -18.81
C LEU A 559 -0.41 19.00 -18.02
N GLU A 560 -1.33 18.06 -17.93
CA GLU A 560 -2.47 18.11 -17.02
C GLU A 560 -2.01 17.76 -15.60
N TYR A 561 -2.36 18.62 -14.64
CA TYR A 561 -2.04 18.44 -13.22
C TYR A 561 -3.29 18.32 -12.33
N CYS A 562 -4.46 18.65 -12.86
CA CYS A 562 -5.73 18.41 -12.23
C CYS A 562 -6.76 18.11 -13.32
N ASP A 563 -7.44 16.98 -13.19
CA ASP A 563 -8.49 16.53 -14.09
C ASP A 563 -9.69 16.09 -13.25
N LEU A 564 -10.50 17.06 -12.80
CA LEU A 564 -11.59 16.79 -11.85
C LEU A 564 -12.84 16.30 -12.57
N TYR A 565 -13.39 15.18 -12.14
CA TYR A 565 -14.65 14.61 -12.61
C TYR A 565 -15.74 14.80 -11.56
N PRO A 566 -16.70 15.72 -11.76
CA PRO A 566 -17.79 15.94 -10.82
C PRO A 566 -18.81 14.78 -10.82
N PHE A 567 -18.85 13.98 -11.88
CA PHE A 567 -19.87 12.94 -12.09
C PHE A 567 -19.22 11.60 -12.43
N GLU A 568 -19.93 10.51 -12.13
CA GLU A 568 -19.50 9.13 -12.38
C GLU A 568 -19.53 8.73 -13.86
N ASP A 569 -20.44 9.32 -14.63
CA ASP A 569 -20.61 9.01 -16.04
C ASP A 569 -20.95 10.23 -16.88
N VAL A 570 -20.92 10.02 -18.19
CA VAL A 570 -21.17 11.05 -19.19
C VAL A 570 -22.68 11.31 -19.41
N TYR A 571 -23.56 10.58 -18.73
CA TYR A 571 -25.00 10.71 -18.95
C TYR A 571 -25.53 11.95 -18.24
N ARG A 572 -25.94 12.94 -19.05
CA ARG A 572 -26.46 14.23 -18.58
C ARG A 572 -27.58 14.16 -17.53
N ARG A 573 -28.38 13.10 -17.52
CA ARG A 573 -29.42 12.88 -16.49
C ARG A 573 -28.85 12.77 -15.07
N ASN A 574 -27.56 12.45 -14.95
CA ASN A 574 -26.84 12.31 -13.70
C ASN A 574 -26.11 13.61 -13.30
N PHE A 575 -26.14 14.65 -14.15
CA PHE A 575 -25.49 15.92 -13.85
C PHE A 575 -26.34 16.71 -12.86
N HIS A 576 -25.74 17.01 -11.72
CA HIS A 576 -26.40 17.68 -10.61
C HIS A 576 -25.90 19.11 -10.38
N TYR A 577 -24.87 19.56 -11.10
CA TYR A 577 -24.48 20.97 -11.20
C TYR A 577 -25.02 21.57 -12.50
N ARG A 578 -25.63 22.75 -12.41
CA ARG A 578 -26.26 23.42 -13.57
C ARG A 578 -25.40 24.50 -14.18
N GLU A 579 -24.49 25.07 -13.41
CA GLU A 579 -23.72 26.25 -13.79
C GLU A 579 -22.30 26.16 -13.26
N VAL A 580 -21.36 26.73 -14.01
CA VAL A 580 -19.99 26.99 -13.56
C VAL A 580 -19.81 28.49 -13.46
N THR A 581 -19.34 28.98 -12.32
CA THR A 581 -18.98 30.40 -12.13
C THR A 581 -17.45 30.49 -11.97
N TRP A 582 -16.75 31.37 -12.70
CA TRP A 582 -15.28 31.49 -12.59
C TRP A 582 -14.84 32.95 -12.50
N LEU A 583 -13.70 33.17 -11.85
CA LEU A 583 -13.06 34.47 -11.74
C LEU A 583 -12.23 34.78 -12.98
N ASN A 584 -12.71 35.67 -13.85
CA ASN A 584 -12.02 36.02 -15.08
C ASN A 584 -10.77 36.89 -14.83
N LYS A 585 -9.99 37.15 -15.90
CA LYS A 585 -8.75 37.95 -15.84
C LYS A 585 -8.97 39.43 -15.44
N ASP A 586 -10.20 39.93 -15.58
CA ASP A 586 -10.58 41.30 -15.25
C ASP A 586 -11.09 41.41 -13.80
N GLY A 587 -10.97 40.32 -13.02
CA GLY A 587 -11.38 40.24 -11.61
C GLY A 587 -12.88 40.18 -11.39
N VAL A 588 -13.62 39.71 -12.39
CA VAL A 588 -15.08 39.61 -12.31
C VAL A 588 -15.48 38.14 -12.41
N PHE A 589 -16.37 37.71 -11.53
CA PHE A 589 -17.02 36.41 -11.64
C PHE A 589 -18.00 36.41 -12.83
N ASP A 590 -17.76 35.48 -13.74
CA ASP A 590 -18.62 35.23 -14.90
C ASP A 590 -19.19 33.80 -14.84
N ARG A 591 -20.18 33.49 -15.68
CA ARG A 591 -20.96 32.26 -15.59
C ARG A 591 -21.19 31.59 -16.94
N VAL A 592 -21.14 30.25 -16.90
CA VAL A 592 -21.44 29.33 -18.00
C VAL A 592 -22.62 28.49 -17.55
N GLY A 593 -23.71 28.56 -18.30
CA GLY A 593 -24.93 27.82 -18.01
C GLY A 593 -24.91 26.39 -18.54
N SER A 594 -25.92 25.62 -18.13
CA SER A 594 -26.18 24.23 -18.57
C SER A 594 -26.22 24.06 -20.10
N GLY A 595 -26.54 25.13 -20.84
CA GLY A 595 -26.48 25.17 -22.30
C GLY A 595 -25.11 24.80 -22.86
N ALA A 596 -24.01 25.17 -22.18
CA ALA A 596 -22.66 24.81 -22.62
C ALA A 596 -22.39 23.31 -22.46
N TRP A 597 -22.81 22.69 -21.36
CA TRP A 597 -22.75 21.24 -21.12
C TRP A 597 -23.65 20.45 -22.08
N SER A 598 -24.68 21.10 -22.64
CA SER A 598 -25.68 20.48 -23.50
C SER A 598 -25.30 20.36 -24.99
N MET A 599 -24.14 20.85 -25.41
CA MET A 599 -23.80 20.91 -26.83
C MET A 599 -23.37 19.56 -27.42
N ARG A 600 -23.70 19.34 -28.71
CA ARG A 600 -23.19 18.23 -29.52
C ARG A 600 -21.83 18.63 -30.07
N PHE A 601 -20.82 17.80 -29.86
CA PHE A 601 -19.60 17.89 -30.66
C PHE A 601 -19.83 17.14 -31.95
N GLU A 602 -19.39 17.72 -33.06
CA GLU A 602 -19.28 16.97 -34.31
C GLU A 602 -17.95 16.23 -34.28
N THR A 603 -18.02 14.90 -34.34
CA THR A 603 -16.85 14.03 -34.46
C THR A 603 -16.33 14.17 -35.89
N VAL A 604 -15.27 14.93 -36.10
CA VAL A 604 -14.65 15.11 -37.41
C VAL A 604 -13.42 14.21 -37.48
N GLU A 605 -13.37 13.37 -38.51
CA GLU A 605 -12.19 12.58 -38.85
C GLU A 605 -11.09 13.54 -39.35
N GLU A 606 -9.93 13.56 -38.69
CA GLU A 606 -8.84 14.45 -39.07
C GLU A 606 -8.08 13.85 -40.28
N PRO A 607 -8.06 14.49 -41.47
CA PRO A 607 -7.41 13.90 -42.63
C PRO A 607 -5.92 13.71 -42.39
N GLY A 608 -5.45 12.45 -42.44
CA GLY A 608 -4.03 12.10 -42.31
C GLY A 608 -3.57 11.72 -40.90
N ARG A 609 -4.47 11.60 -39.91
CA ARG A 609 -4.17 11.06 -38.58
C ARG A 609 -5.21 10.03 -38.14
N PRO A 610 -4.81 8.95 -37.44
CA PRO A 610 -5.76 8.04 -36.80
C PRO A 610 -6.32 8.73 -35.55
N GLY A 611 -7.38 9.51 -35.71
CA GLY A 611 -8.03 10.20 -34.60
C GLY A 611 -9.26 11.00 -35.01
N PHE A 612 -10.29 10.93 -34.18
CA PHE A 612 -11.44 11.82 -34.26
C PHE A 612 -11.20 13.05 -33.38
N HIS A 613 -11.51 14.24 -33.86
CA HIS A 613 -11.55 15.44 -33.02
C HIS A 613 -12.96 16.03 -32.98
N SER A 614 -13.30 16.61 -31.83
CA SER A 614 -14.60 17.24 -31.59
C SER A 614 -14.57 18.69 -32.06
N GLN A 615 -15.30 19.04 -33.12
CA GLN A 615 -15.52 20.45 -33.46
C GLN A 615 -16.71 21.00 -32.68
N ILE A 616 -16.52 22.18 -32.10
CA ILE A 616 -17.56 22.95 -31.42
C ILE A 616 -18.51 23.47 -32.49
N ALA A 617 -19.70 22.87 -32.62
CA ALA A 617 -20.78 23.48 -33.38
C ALA A 617 -21.13 24.83 -32.71
N LYS A 618 -21.13 25.92 -33.49
CA LYS A 618 -21.21 27.32 -33.04
C LYS A 618 -22.17 27.54 -31.86
N ARG A 619 -21.68 28.25 -30.84
CA ARG A 619 -22.47 28.67 -29.66
C ARG A 619 -23.40 29.83 -29.98
N GLN A 620 -24.69 29.70 -29.68
CA GLN A 620 -25.61 30.84 -29.54
C GLN A 620 -26.49 30.66 -28.30
N GLY A 621 -26.53 31.68 -27.44
CA GLY A 621 -27.38 31.74 -26.23
C GLY A 621 -26.77 32.60 -25.11
N PRO A 622 -27.59 33.12 -24.16
CA PRO A 622 -27.10 33.73 -22.92
C PRO A 622 -26.26 32.73 -22.10
N GLY A 623 -25.10 33.14 -21.56
CA GLY A 623 -24.23 32.25 -20.76
C GLY A 623 -23.32 31.30 -21.57
N SER A 624 -23.00 31.67 -22.83
CA SER A 624 -22.23 30.85 -23.79
C SER A 624 -20.72 31.15 -23.84
N LYS A 625 -20.22 32.09 -23.03
CA LYS A 625 -18.79 32.42 -22.99
C LYS A 625 -18.05 31.34 -22.22
N VAL A 626 -17.52 30.32 -22.90
CA VAL A 626 -16.60 29.39 -22.23
C VAL A 626 -15.30 30.11 -21.99
N PRO A 627 -14.76 30.00 -20.76
CA PRO A 627 -13.48 30.55 -20.43
C PRO A 627 -12.41 30.08 -21.41
N LEU A 628 -11.64 31.03 -21.94
CA LEU A 628 -10.49 30.72 -22.77
C LEU A 628 -9.38 30.09 -21.92
N PRO A 629 -8.48 29.30 -22.52
CA PRO A 629 -7.22 28.92 -21.89
C PRO A 629 -6.53 30.12 -21.25
N GLY A 630 -6.34 30.07 -19.92
CA GLY A 630 -5.74 31.16 -19.13
C GLY A 630 -6.74 32.12 -18.48
N GLU A 631 -8.04 32.02 -18.75
CA GLU A 631 -9.09 32.72 -18.01
C GLU A 631 -9.47 31.90 -16.77
N GLY A 632 -9.42 32.49 -15.57
CA GLY A 632 -9.78 31.79 -14.32
C GLY A 632 -8.67 31.76 -13.28
N GLN A 633 -8.78 32.45 -12.14
CA GLN A 633 -7.95 32.14 -10.94
C GLN A 633 -8.64 31.17 -9.98
N ALA A 634 -9.97 31.10 -10.06
CA ALA A 634 -10.81 30.19 -9.30
C ALA A 634 -12.09 29.89 -10.07
N TRP A 635 -12.73 28.75 -9.81
CA TRP A 635 -14.03 28.42 -10.35
C TRP A 635 -14.87 27.62 -9.36
N LEU A 636 -16.19 27.72 -9.51
CA LEU A 636 -17.24 27.22 -8.64
C LEU A 636 -18.20 26.38 -9.48
N LEU A 637 -18.38 25.11 -9.10
CA LEU A 637 -19.51 24.28 -9.55
C LEU A 637 -20.54 24.27 -8.43
N GLY A 638 -21.75 24.76 -8.69
CA GLY A 638 -22.68 25.11 -7.61
C GLY A 638 -24.16 24.89 -7.84
N ASN A 639 -24.92 25.33 -6.83
CA ASN A 639 -26.38 25.25 -6.69
C ASN A 639 -26.90 23.84 -6.36
N ASN A 640 -26.14 23.10 -5.55
CA ASN A 640 -26.57 21.80 -5.03
C ASN A 640 -26.32 21.71 -3.52
N ALA A 641 -27.32 22.09 -2.73
CA ALA A 641 -27.22 22.06 -1.26
C ALA A 641 -27.24 20.63 -0.69
N GLU A 642 -27.66 19.63 -1.45
CA GLU A 642 -27.76 18.23 -1.00
C GLU A 642 -26.42 17.48 -1.11
N ARG A 643 -25.63 17.80 -2.14
CA ARG A 643 -24.33 17.19 -2.45
C ARG A 643 -23.13 18.04 -2.02
N GLY A 644 -23.36 19.34 -1.84
CA GLY A 644 -22.31 20.33 -1.68
C GLY A 644 -21.95 20.99 -3.01
N ASN A 645 -21.16 22.06 -2.94
CA ASN A 645 -20.63 22.78 -4.08
C ASN A 645 -19.11 22.63 -4.10
N ILE A 646 -18.51 22.75 -5.29
CA ILE A 646 -17.06 22.61 -5.47
C ILE A 646 -16.47 23.98 -5.79
N LEU A 647 -15.42 24.36 -5.06
CA LEU A 647 -14.57 25.51 -5.35
C LEU A 647 -13.16 25.03 -5.66
N PHE A 648 -12.71 25.21 -6.90
CA PHE A 648 -11.30 25.06 -7.24
C PHE A 648 -10.60 26.40 -7.19
N ARG A 649 -9.41 26.42 -6.60
CA ARG A 649 -8.56 27.61 -6.50
C ARG A 649 -7.16 27.28 -6.95
N ARG A 650 -6.58 28.15 -7.77
CA ARG A 650 -5.15 28.09 -8.05
C ARG A 650 -4.38 28.66 -6.87
N GLY A 651 -3.27 28.02 -6.54
CA GLY A 651 -2.32 28.48 -5.55
C GLY A 651 -1.06 29.03 -6.21
N ARG A 652 0.07 28.86 -5.51
CA ARG A 652 1.41 29.22 -6.00
C ARG A 652 1.76 28.49 -7.29
N TRP A 653 2.43 29.24 -8.16
CA TRP A 653 2.82 28.84 -9.49
C TRP A 653 4.32 29.11 -9.68
N ASP A 654 5.11 28.07 -9.90
CA ASP A 654 6.56 28.13 -10.12
C ASP A 654 6.88 27.27 -11.35
N VAL A 655 6.81 27.91 -12.52
CA VAL A 655 6.95 27.27 -13.83
C VAL A 655 7.88 28.07 -14.73
N SER A 656 8.31 27.45 -15.82
CA SER A 656 9.13 28.11 -16.85
C SER A 656 8.42 29.30 -17.52
N ALA A 657 9.18 30.31 -17.96
CA ALA A 657 8.63 31.61 -18.40
C ALA A 657 7.58 31.55 -19.52
N ASP A 658 7.67 30.58 -20.45
CA ASP A 658 6.73 30.43 -21.57
C ASP A 658 5.46 29.64 -21.20
N VAL A 659 5.41 29.06 -20.00
CA VAL A 659 4.37 28.14 -19.56
C VAL A 659 3.18 28.89 -19.02
N LYS A 660 2.00 28.55 -19.53
CA LYS A 660 0.75 29.20 -19.14
C LYS A 660 -0.24 28.21 -18.55
N PRO A 661 -1.02 28.62 -17.55
CA PRO A 661 -2.19 27.87 -17.13
C PRO A 661 -3.17 27.74 -18.29
N VAL A 662 -3.69 26.55 -18.48
CA VAL A 662 -4.85 26.29 -19.33
C VAL A 662 -5.96 25.76 -18.43
N PHE A 663 -7.13 26.36 -18.55
CA PHE A 663 -8.37 25.86 -17.96
C PHE A 663 -9.32 25.51 -19.09
N SER A 664 -9.92 24.33 -19.01
CA SER A 664 -10.99 23.94 -19.92
C SER A 664 -12.05 23.13 -19.21
N LEU A 665 -13.29 23.37 -19.62
CA LEU A 665 -14.44 22.54 -19.27
C LEU A 665 -14.74 21.68 -20.50
N CYS A 666 -14.59 20.36 -20.38
CA CYS A 666 -14.79 19.47 -21.50
C CYS A 666 -16.12 18.72 -21.35
N ASN A 667 -17.08 19.05 -22.22
CA ASN A 667 -18.40 18.43 -22.14
C ASN A 667 -18.44 17.00 -22.70
N ALA A 668 -17.38 16.55 -23.38
CA ALA A 668 -17.32 15.21 -23.96
C ALA A 668 -17.02 14.15 -22.90
N TRP A 669 -16.15 14.49 -21.94
CA TRP A 669 -15.70 13.62 -20.85
C TRP A 669 -16.22 14.08 -19.48
N VAL A 670 -16.84 15.26 -19.44
CA VAL A 670 -17.52 15.84 -18.28
C VAL A 670 -16.57 16.10 -17.12
N ASP A 671 -15.43 16.68 -17.47
CA ASP A 671 -14.29 16.90 -16.63
C ASP A 671 -13.80 18.35 -16.71
N VAL A 672 -13.00 18.72 -15.71
CA VAL A 672 -12.45 20.05 -15.53
C VAL A 672 -10.92 19.98 -15.55
N HIS A 673 -10.35 20.40 -16.67
CA HIS A 673 -8.91 20.35 -16.90
C HIS A 673 -8.23 21.59 -16.38
N ASN A 674 -7.15 21.36 -15.64
CA ASN A 674 -6.12 22.36 -15.45
C ASN A 674 -4.78 21.80 -15.92
N SER A 675 -4.18 22.50 -16.89
CA SER A 675 -2.96 22.08 -17.56
C SER A 675 -1.91 23.18 -17.61
N LEU A 676 -0.68 22.79 -17.87
CA LEU A 676 0.45 23.63 -18.23
C LEU A 676 0.64 23.54 -19.74
N GLY A 677 0.40 24.63 -20.47
CA GLY A 677 0.60 24.69 -21.91
C GLY A 677 1.79 25.59 -22.29
N GLY A 678 2.33 25.43 -23.50
CA GLY A 678 3.36 26.31 -24.03
C GLY A 678 4.79 25.98 -23.56
N ARG A 679 5.03 24.77 -23.04
CA ARG A 679 6.36 24.34 -22.62
C ARG A 679 7.32 24.27 -23.80
N THR A 680 8.37 25.10 -23.78
CA THR A 680 9.45 25.17 -24.77
C THR A 680 10.74 24.52 -24.25
N ASP A 681 11.04 24.68 -22.95
CA ASP A 681 12.06 23.91 -22.23
C ASP A 681 11.47 22.60 -21.71
N TYR A 682 11.79 21.50 -22.38
CA TYR A 682 11.28 20.17 -22.02
C TYR A 682 11.99 19.53 -20.83
N SER A 683 13.10 20.12 -20.38
CA SER A 683 13.89 19.66 -19.22
C SER A 683 13.46 20.31 -17.91
N ALA A 684 12.64 21.37 -17.98
CA ALA A 684 12.24 22.12 -16.82
C ALA A 684 11.38 21.30 -15.84
N VAL A 685 11.60 21.56 -14.55
CA VAL A 685 10.75 21.13 -13.45
C VAL A 685 9.63 22.14 -13.30
N GLU A 686 8.39 21.67 -13.18
CA GLU A 686 7.23 22.55 -13.03
C GLU A 686 6.56 22.27 -11.69
N ARG A 687 6.21 23.33 -10.94
CA ARG A 687 5.54 23.22 -9.64
C ARG A 687 4.28 24.07 -9.62
N VAL A 688 3.19 23.46 -9.18
CA VAL A 688 1.90 24.13 -9.01
C VAL A 688 1.28 23.72 -7.69
N SER A 689 0.49 24.60 -7.11
CA SER A 689 -0.43 24.26 -6.03
C SER A 689 -1.84 24.68 -6.38
N PHE A 690 -2.81 23.96 -5.83
CA PHE A 690 -4.23 24.24 -6.00
C PHE A 690 -4.99 23.70 -4.80
N ALA A 691 -6.25 24.11 -4.66
CA ALA A 691 -7.15 23.53 -3.69
C ALA A 691 -8.51 23.21 -4.33
N VAL A 692 -9.14 22.14 -3.86
CA VAL A 692 -10.53 21.79 -4.16
C VAL A 692 -11.30 21.77 -2.84
N ASP A 693 -12.13 22.78 -2.62
CA ASP A 693 -12.98 22.87 -1.44
C ASP A 693 -14.39 22.36 -1.77
N ILE A 694 -14.93 21.51 -0.91
CA ILE A 694 -16.33 21.11 -0.92
C ILE A 694 -17.00 21.80 0.26
N PHE A 695 -18.06 22.55 0.00
CA PHE A 695 -18.79 23.28 1.03
C PHE A 695 -20.30 23.14 0.86
N PRO A 696 -21.07 23.11 1.95
CA PRO A 696 -22.53 23.01 1.90
C PRO A 696 -23.17 24.39 1.63
N GLY A 697 -24.48 24.41 1.41
CA GLY A 697 -25.24 25.66 1.32
C GLY A 697 -25.34 26.26 -0.10
N ALA A 698 -25.90 27.46 -0.20
CA ALA A 698 -26.15 28.09 -1.50
C ALA A 698 -24.91 28.84 -2.01
N VAL A 699 -24.66 28.77 -3.32
CA VAL A 699 -23.67 29.64 -3.96
C VAL A 699 -24.27 31.04 -4.09
N PRO A 700 -23.61 32.09 -3.54
CA PRO A 700 -24.08 33.46 -3.68
C PRO A 700 -24.22 33.88 -5.16
N GLY A 701 -25.15 34.79 -5.44
CA GLY A 701 -25.27 35.39 -6.77
C GLY A 701 -23.98 36.10 -7.20
N ARG A 702 -23.75 36.23 -8.51
CA ARG A 702 -22.50 36.83 -9.04
C ARG A 702 -22.20 38.21 -8.47
N ASP A 703 -23.22 39.05 -8.31
CA ASP A 703 -23.04 40.42 -7.78
C ASP A 703 -22.57 40.39 -6.33
N VAL A 704 -23.02 39.40 -5.56
CA VAL A 704 -22.57 39.18 -4.18
C VAL A 704 -21.14 38.64 -4.16
N LEU A 705 -20.81 37.67 -5.02
CA LEU A 705 -19.44 37.16 -5.16
C LEU A 705 -18.45 38.26 -5.57
N ASN A 706 -18.85 39.10 -6.53
CA ASN A 706 -18.07 40.28 -6.95
C ASN A 706 -17.94 41.27 -5.80
N GLY A 707 -19.02 41.57 -5.07
CA GLY A 707 -18.96 42.45 -3.90
C GLY A 707 -18.04 41.93 -2.79
N TYR A 708 -18.01 40.60 -2.56
CA TYR A 708 -17.06 39.98 -1.64
C TYR A 708 -15.62 40.14 -2.11
N LEU A 709 -15.37 39.90 -3.40
CA LEU A 709 -14.04 40.05 -3.98
C LEU A 709 -13.58 41.51 -3.97
N GLU A 710 -14.42 42.46 -4.37
CA GLU A 710 -14.12 43.90 -4.39
C GLU A 710 -13.80 44.43 -2.98
N ARG A 711 -14.56 44.00 -1.96
CA ARG A 711 -14.32 44.39 -0.58
C ARG A 711 -12.94 43.95 -0.07
N GLU A 712 -12.48 42.77 -0.44
CA GLU A 712 -11.22 42.19 0.04
C GLU A 712 -10.01 42.55 -0.85
N ALA A 713 -10.22 42.67 -2.16
CA ALA A 713 -9.17 43.03 -3.13
C ALA A 713 -8.92 44.55 -3.25
N GLY A 714 -9.89 45.37 -2.86
CA GLY A 714 -9.85 46.82 -3.03
C GLY A 714 -9.98 47.26 -4.49
N ALA A 715 -9.47 48.47 -4.81
CA ALA A 715 -9.60 49.08 -6.13
C ALA A 715 -8.85 48.34 -7.27
N GLY A 716 -8.03 47.34 -6.95
CA GLY A 716 -7.31 46.51 -7.93
C GLY A 716 -8.08 45.24 -8.27
N ARG A 717 -8.74 45.21 -9.43
CA ARG A 717 -9.57 44.07 -9.88
C ARG A 717 -8.78 42.88 -10.44
N VAL A 718 -7.62 42.53 -9.90
CA VAL A 718 -6.89 41.32 -10.34
C VAL A 718 -6.10 40.72 -9.17
N ARG A 719 -6.73 39.87 -8.36
CA ARG A 719 -6.05 39.08 -7.32
C ARG A 719 -6.55 37.64 -7.34
N GLY A 720 -5.63 36.70 -7.07
CA GLY A 720 -5.96 35.29 -6.89
C GLY A 720 -6.72 35.06 -5.58
N ILE A 721 -7.58 34.03 -5.53
CA ILE A 721 -8.28 33.63 -4.30
C ILE A 721 -7.43 32.60 -3.57
N LYS A 722 -6.88 32.97 -2.41
CA LYS A 722 -6.09 32.10 -1.53
C LYS A 722 -6.93 31.17 -0.67
N ALA A 723 -8.11 31.62 -0.27
CA ALA A 723 -9.06 30.85 0.53
C ALA A 723 -10.45 31.48 0.44
N ALA A 724 -11.49 30.69 0.65
CA ALA A 724 -12.83 31.21 0.92
C ALA A 724 -13.04 31.32 2.43
N ARG A 725 -13.86 32.29 2.84
CA ARG A 725 -14.40 32.36 4.20
C ARG A 725 -15.81 31.80 4.17
N PHE A 726 -16.11 30.89 5.09
CA PHE A 726 -17.40 30.23 5.18
C PHE A 726 -18.16 30.66 6.43
N SER A 727 -19.50 30.68 6.35
CA SER A 727 -20.36 30.82 7.51
C SER A 727 -20.38 29.53 8.35
N PRO A 728 -20.95 29.52 9.57
CA PRO A 728 -21.20 28.29 10.31
C PRO A 728 -22.10 27.27 9.57
N GLN A 729 -22.86 27.74 8.58
CA GLN A 729 -23.68 26.90 7.69
C GLN A 729 -22.92 26.46 6.44
N GLY A 730 -21.63 26.80 6.33
CA GLY A 730 -20.72 26.46 5.24
C GLY A 730 -20.92 27.27 3.95
N GLU A 731 -21.68 28.36 3.97
CA GLU A 731 -21.87 29.23 2.80
C GLU A 731 -20.67 30.17 2.60
N ILE A 732 -20.32 30.49 1.35
CA ILE A 732 -19.29 31.51 1.07
C ILE A 732 -19.78 32.88 1.53
N ILE A 733 -19.02 33.53 2.43
CA ILE A 733 -19.29 34.89 2.93
C ILE A 733 -18.16 35.88 2.60
N GLY A 734 -17.05 35.40 2.05
CA GLY A 734 -15.91 36.23 1.66
C GLY A 734 -14.76 35.44 1.07
N PHE A 735 -13.70 36.15 0.70
CA PHE A 735 -12.48 35.57 0.14
C PHE A 735 -11.25 36.14 0.84
N VAL A 736 -10.18 35.36 0.88
CA VAL A 736 -8.83 35.84 1.14
C VAL A 736 -8.12 35.93 -0.20
N VAL A 737 -7.52 37.07 -0.50
CA VAL A 737 -6.93 37.35 -1.81
C VAL A 737 -5.42 37.66 -1.72
N ASP A 738 -4.71 37.46 -2.84
CA ASP A 738 -3.27 37.75 -2.99
C ASP A 738 -2.90 39.23 -2.84
#